data_AF-A0A2Y9BK15-F1
#
_entry.id   AF-A0A2Y9BK15-F1
#
_cell.length_a   1.000
_cell.length_b   1.000
_cell.length_c   1.000
_cell.angle_alpha   90.00
_cell.angle_beta   90.00
_cell.angle_gamma   90.00
#
_symmetry.space_group_name_H-M   'P 1'
#
loop_
_entity.id
_entity.type
_entity.pdbx_description
1 polymer ?
#
loop_
_entity_poly.entity_id
_entity_poly.type
_entity_poly.pdbx_seq_one_letter_code
_entity_poly.pdbx_strand_id
1 'polypeptide(L)'
;MTNKSLENYMLNENDFLPENYHVEDSEKLELLKQLGALITDRRDKPSPESITENDPEVWALDMIMSKEEARFMLSFEKKRVNSYSVEQLAEKNNISVEEAQEFCDKLCHTGILEFDRETEDKSKRYFIPKFVVGSGEYMMMNKTLIEEHPQMATLFNIMSQAGGPVADNVPPGGGGTGMHVVPVEKAIPAESKSVSVEHLSHWLKKYDKYALEVCSCRRQQSIRGEGTGDIEGDFCIALGDMAEYVVESGKEAHYATYEECMEVLERSEKKGFVHQIVNIDGEDKVVGICNCAPGVCNAIRSSQLFNTPNLSASAYRAHVEADKCVACGKCVEVCPVGAAKLGQKLCKKDGNEITYPKALLPDETPWGVDKWNFNYRDDAKINCYETGTSPCKTACPAHLAVQGYVQLAGEGKYMDALKLIKQDNPFPAVCGAICNHRCEDRCTRGTIDQPVAIDEIKKFIAAQELKAEGRYIPDCENDEGRQWGDDYKIAVIGSGPAGLTAAYYLRTKGYTVTVFEKEKEPGGMLRYGIPSFRLEKDVINAEIEIIRTMGAEIRCGIEVGKDITLDELRAEGYKAFYVAIGMQDGRLAGVPGEDAEGVETGVDFLRRVNLDTSQKLTGKTVVVGGGNVAVDVARTALRAGAGETIMVCLESRNEMPASVDEVEEAKQEGIQIENGWGPKEILTENGKVTGIVFKKCISVFDAEHRFCPQYDEEEVMTIPCSNVLMSIGQKAEWGNILDGSKVITRSNGTAEADPVTLQTAEEDIFVGGDISHGARFAIDAIADGKEGMVSIHRFVHPGQSLTIGRDRREFIELDRDDVLIESYDTSKRQKPAMQEGEAVKTYKDMRLLLTEEQVRAEAKRCLHCGATTVDENRCIGCGLCTTKCEFDAIHISRDLPENSQMYSSEEGMMKAVMPYAMKRKEIIMSKMKQN
;
A
#
# COMPACT_ATOMS: atom_id res chain seq x y z
N MET A 1 -35.52 12.49 4.57
CA MET A 1 -35.97 11.37 5.45
C MET A 1 -35.52 10.08 4.78
N THR A 2 -34.68 9.27 5.43
CA THR A 2 -34.14 8.05 4.80
C THR A 2 -35.28 7.06 4.50
N ASN A 3 -35.38 6.65 3.24
CA ASN A 3 -36.23 5.54 2.83
C ASN A 3 -35.80 4.32 3.66
N LYS A 4 -36.62 3.89 4.64
CA LYS A 4 -36.31 2.73 5.52
C LYS A 4 -35.89 1.47 4.77
N SER A 5 -36.29 1.34 3.50
CA SER A 5 -35.89 0.20 2.66
C SER A 5 -34.42 0.22 2.25
N LEU A 6 -33.74 1.37 2.36
CA LEU A 6 -32.34 1.55 1.97
C LEU A 6 -31.36 1.67 3.16
N GLU A 7 -31.85 1.56 4.40
CA GLU A 7 -31.06 1.80 5.64
C GLU A 7 -29.86 0.84 5.79
N ASN A 8 -29.90 -0.34 5.17
CA ASN A 8 -28.85 -1.36 5.26
C ASN A 8 -27.87 -1.36 4.07
N TYR A 9 -27.99 -0.42 3.13
CA TYR A 9 -27.09 -0.31 1.97
C TYR A 9 -25.95 0.67 2.28
N MET A 10 -24.74 0.35 1.82
CA MET A 10 -23.59 1.26 1.89
C MET A 10 -23.75 2.37 0.85
N LEU A 11 -24.37 3.46 1.29
CA LEU A 11 -24.59 4.68 0.52
C LEU A 11 -23.72 5.82 1.06
N ASN A 12 -23.32 6.75 0.21
CA ASN A 12 -22.51 7.90 0.57
C ASN A 12 -23.05 9.21 -0.05
N GLU A 13 -22.35 10.32 0.16
CA GLU A 13 -22.74 11.65 -0.34
C GLU A 13 -22.71 11.80 -1.87
N ASN A 14 -22.01 10.90 -2.57
CA ASN A 14 -21.96 10.86 -4.04
C ASN A 14 -23.06 9.99 -4.65
N ASP A 15 -23.86 9.31 -3.82
CA ASP A 15 -25.00 8.55 -4.32
C ASP A 15 -26.20 9.42 -4.66
N PHE A 16 -26.80 9.15 -5.81
CA PHE A 16 -28.01 9.81 -6.24
C PHE A 16 -29.24 9.20 -5.57
N LEU A 17 -29.80 9.92 -4.61
CA LEU A 17 -31.00 9.53 -3.86
C LEU A 17 -31.99 10.71 -3.83
N PRO A 18 -32.80 10.89 -4.90
CA PRO A 18 -33.66 12.06 -5.01
C PRO A 18 -34.76 12.02 -3.93
N GLU A 19 -34.95 13.14 -3.23
CA GLU A 19 -36.11 13.33 -2.36
C GLU A 19 -37.29 13.85 -3.19
N ASN A 20 -38.33 13.03 -3.36
CA ASN A 20 -39.55 13.34 -4.13
C ASN A 20 -39.32 13.40 -5.64
N TYR A 21 -38.62 12.39 -6.19
CA TYR A 21 -38.57 12.19 -7.64
C TYR A 21 -40.00 12.04 -8.18
N HIS A 22 -40.23 12.60 -9.37
CA HIS A 22 -41.51 12.51 -10.04
C HIS A 22 -41.33 12.23 -11.53
N VAL A 23 -41.97 11.17 -12.00
CA VAL A 23 -42.12 10.80 -13.40
C VAL A 23 -43.36 11.52 -13.94
N GLU A 24 -43.15 12.47 -14.86
CA GLU A 24 -44.22 13.32 -15.38
C GLU A 24 -45.35 12.54 -16.07
N ASP A 25 -45.00 11.47 -16.80
CA ASP A 25 -45.96 10.63 -17.51
C ASP A 25 -46.39 9.44 -16.62
N SER A 26 -47.63 9.48 -16.14
CA SER A 26 -48.20 8.40 -15.31
C SER A 26 -48.23 7.03 -15.99
N GLU A 27 -48.34 6.99 -17.32
CA GLU A 27 -48.29 5.72 -18.07
C GLU A 27 -46.85 5.18 -18.07
N LYS A 28 -45.87 6.07 -18.27
CA LYS A 28 -44.45 5.70 -18.17
C LYS A 28 -44.11 5.19 -16.77
N LEU A 29 -44.58 5.86 -15.72
CA LEU A 29 -44.38 5.43 -14.33
C LEU A 29 -44.83 3.98 -14.09
N GLU A 30 -46.04 3.62 -14.53
CA GLU A 30 -46.55 2.25 -14.35
C GLU A 30 -45.73 1.23 -15.17
N LEU A 31 -45.29 1.58 -16.37
CA LEU A 31 -44.39 0.73 -17.16
C LEU A 31 -43.03 0.55 -16.49
N LEU A 32 -42.46 1.62 -15.92
CA LEU A 32 -41.18 1.56 -15.20
C LEU A 32 -41.28 0.74 -13.91
N LYS A 33 -42.40 0.81 -13.18
CA LYS A 33 -42.63 -0.05 -12.00
C LYS A 33 -42.70 -1.53 -12.40
N GLN A 34 -43.34 -1.84 -13.52
CA GLN A 34 -43.38 -3.21 -14.05
C GLN A 34 -41.99 -3.69 -14.48
N LEU A 35 -41.25 -2.84 -15.22
CA LEU A 35 -39.90 -3.17 -15.68
C LEU A 35 -38.92 -3.29 -14.50
N GLY A 36 -39.01 -2.39 -13.53
CA GLY A 36 -38.25 -2.44 -12.29
C GLY A 36 -38.42 -3.76 -11.56
N ALA A 37 -39.67 -4.23 -11.42
CA ALA A 37 -39.96 -5.52 -10.77
C ALA A 37 -39.43 -6.72 -11.57
N LEU A 38 -39.35 -6.59 -12.90
CA LEU A 38 -38.80 -7.61 -13.79
C LEU A 38 -37.28 -7.73 -13.66
N ILE A 39 -36.56 -6.60 -13.56
CA ILE A 39 -35.10 -6.58 -13.57
C ILE A 39 -34.47 -6.62 -12.17
N THR A 40 -35.16 -6.13 -11.14
CA THR A 40 -34.59 -5.93 -9.80
C THR A 40 -33.98 -7.20 -9.19
N ASP A 41 -32.91 -7.02 -8.44
CA ASP A 41 -32.31 -8.05 -7.57
C ASP A 41 -32.80 -7.93 -6.12
N ARG A 42 -33.55 -6.88 -5.79
CA ARG A 42 -34.13 -6.64 -4.47
C ARG A 42 -35.29 -7.57 -4.19
N ARG A 43 -35.10 -8.47 -3.22
CA ARG A 43 -36.14 -9.43 -2.80
C ARG A 43 -37.26 -8.81 -1.97
N ASP A 44 -37.01 -7.65 -1.37
CA ASP A 44 -38.03 -6.85 -0.68
C ASP A 44 -38.98 -6.12 -1.64
N LYS A 45 -38.67 -6.14 -2.96
CA LYS A 45 -39.44 -5.49 -4.02
C LYS A 45 -39.89 -6.49 -5.12
N PRO A 46 -40.61 -7.57 -4.77
CA PRO A 46 -40.85 -8.68 -5.69
C PRO A 46 -41.92 -8.41 -6.75
N SER A 47 -42.65 -7.29 -6.66
CA SER A 47 -43.78 -7.00 -7.56
C SER A 47 -43.89 -5.52 -7.91
N PRO A 48 -44.56 -5.17 -9.02
CA PRO A 48 -44.73 -3.77 -9.44
C PRO A 48 -45.40 -2.89 -8.39
N GLU A 49 -46.30 -3.45 -7.57
CA GLU A 49 -47.00 -2.72 -6.50
C GLU A 49 -46.09 -2.38 -5.32
N SER A 50 -45.02 -3.15 -5.13
CA SER A 50 -44.04 -2.91 -4.07
C SER A 50 -43.03 -1.82 -4.44
N ILE A 51 -42.89 -1.52 -5.75
CA ILE A 51 -42.00 -0.50 -6.28
C ILE A 51 -42.73 0.84 -6.32
N THR A 52 -42.03 1.85 -5.81
CA THR A 52 -42.50 3.23 -5.74
C THR A 52 -41.71 4.10 -6.69
N GLU A 53 -42.24 5.28 -7.00
CA GLU A 53 -41.59 6.27 -7.86
C GLU A 53 -40.21 6.74 -7.36
N ASN A 54 -39.98 6.64 -6.04
CA ASN A 54 -38.71 7.00 -5.40
C ASN A 54 -37.76 5.81 -5.23
N ASP A 55 -38.14 4.61 -5.69
CA ASP A 55 -37.23 3.47 -5.69
C ASP A 55 -36.18 3.59 -6.82
N PRO A 56 -34.96 3.09 -6.60
CA PRO A 56 -33.84 3.26 -7.52
C PRO A 56 -34.07 2.67 -8.91
N GLU A 57 -34.87 1.62 -9.00
CA GLU A 57 -35.30 1.05 -10.28
C GLU A 57 -36.03 2.07 -11.16
N VAL A 58 -36.90 2.91 -10.58
CA VAL A 58 -37.79 3.76 -11.36
C VAL A 58 -37.06 4.99 -11.86
N TRP A 59 -36.45 5.78 -10.97
CA TRP A 59 -35.80 7.02 -11.39
C TRP A 59 -34.59 6.76 -12.30
N ALA A 60 -33.89 5.64 -12.13
CA ALA A 60 -32.76 5.30 -12.98
C ALA A 60 -33.21 4.99 -14.41
N LEU A 61 -34.21 4.11 -14.54
CA LEU A 61 -34.74 3.73 -15.85
C LEU A 61 -35.48 4.89 -16.52
N ASP A 62 -36.17 5.74 -15.76
CA ASP A 62 -36.85 6.92 -16.29
C ASP A 62 -35.91 7.86 -17.05
N MET A 63 -34.69 8.04 -16.53
CA MET A 63 -33.69 8.95 -17.09
C MET A 63 -33.08 8.44 -18.40
N ILE A 64 -32.99 7.12 -18.58
CA ILE A 64 -32.25 6.51 -19.71
C ILE A 64 -33.18 5.84 -20.74
N MET A 65 -34.48 5.74 -20.44
CA MET A 65 -35.45 5.06 -21.30
C MET A 65 -36.67 5.94 -21.59
N SER A 66 -37.12 5.85 -22.84
CA SER A 66 -38.44 6.31 -23.30
C SER A 66 -39.56 5.36 -22.85
N LYS A 67 -40.80 5.82 -23.00
CA LYS A 67 -41.99 5.02 -22.69
C LYS A 67 -42.11 3.82 -23.63
N GLU A 68 -41.76 4.01 -24.90
CA GLU A 68 -41.80 3.00 -25.95
C GLU A 68 -40.78 1.89 -25.69
N GLU A 69 -39.57 2.25 -25.24
CA GLU A 69 -38.54 1.29 -24.84
C GLU A 69 -38.94 0.46 -23.62
N ALA A 70 -39.52 1.10 -22.59
CA ALA A 70 -40.01 0.39 -21.42
C ALA A 70 -41.10 -0.63 -21.80
N ARG A 71 -41.99 -0.25 -22.72
CA ARG A 71 -43.03 -1.14 -23.26
C ARG A 71 -42.41 -2.31 -24.05
N PHE A 72 -41.43 -2.02 -24.91
CA PHE A 72 -40.73 -3.05 -25.69
C PHE A 72 -40.08 -4.09 -24.78
N MET A 73 -39.39 -3.65 -23.72
CA MET A 73 -38.76 -4.55 -22.74
C MET A 73 -39.77 -5.44 -22.01
N LEU A 74 -40.99 -4.97 -21.76
CA LEU A 74 -42.01 -5.78 -21.08
C LEU A 74 -42.54 -6.94 -21.96
N SER A 75 -42.23 -6.98 -23.26
CA SER A 75 -42.61 -8.08 -24.16
C SER A 75 -41.89 -9.42 -23.89
N PHE A 76 -40.79 -9.39 -23.12
CA PHE A 76 -39.98 -10.56 -22.78
C PHE A 76 -40.55 -11.38 -21.61
N GLU A 77 -41.43 -10.79 -20.80
CA GLU A 77 -42.17 -11.38 -19.66
C GLU A 77 -41.32 -11.85 -18.47
N LYS A 78 -40.14 -12.46 -18.70
CA LYS A 78 -39.22 -12.99 -17.68
C LYS A 78 -37.76 -12.82 -18.11
N LYS A 79 -36.91 -12.32 -17.21
CA LYS A 79 -35.46 -12.27 -17.41
C LYS A 79 -34.85 -13.67 -17.55
N ARG A 80 -33.89 -13.84 -18.47
CA ARG A 80 -33.13 -15.07 -18.80
C ARG A 80 -33.91 -16.34 -19.14
N VAL A 81 -35.25 -16.34 -19.11
CA VAL A 81 -36.05 -17.55 -19.42
C VAL A 81 -36.41 -17.63 -20.90
N ASN A 82 -36.75 -16.49 -21.51
CA ASN A 82 -37.16 -16.43 -22.90
C ASN A 82 -36.15 -15.62 -23.70
N SER A 83 -35.70 -16.18 -24.83
CA SER A 83 -34.93 -15.44 -25.82
C SER A 83 -35.68 -15.41 -27.15
N TYR A 84 -35.61 -14.29 -27.87
CA TYR A 84 -36.40 -14.03 -29.06
C TYR A 84 -35.54 -13.60 -30.23
N SER A 85 -35.94 -13.95 -31.45
CA SER A 85 -35.40 -13.28 -32.65
C SER A 85 -36.07 -11.92 -32.83
N VAL A 86 -35.48 -11.08 -33.67
CA VAL A 86 -36.02 -9.75 -33.98
C VAL A 86 -37.40 -9.83 -34.60
N GLU A 87 -37.66 -10.83 -35.45
CA GLU A 87 -38.96 -11.04 -36.08
C GLU A 87 -40.04 -11.36 -35.04
N GLN A 88 -39.70 -12.16 -34.02
CA GLN A 88 -40.63 -12.48 -32.93
C GLN A 88 -40.91 -11.25 -32.05
N LEU A 89 -39.90 -10.41 -31.82
CA LEU A 89 -40.06 -9.16 -31.07
C LEU A 89 -40.90 -8.14 -31.86
N ALA A 90 -40.72 -8.06 -33.18
CA ALA A 90 -41.54 -7.24 -34.06
C ALA A 90 -43.02 -7.66 -34.01
N GLU A 91 -43.29 -8.97 -34.09
CA GLU A 91 -44.65 -9.52 -33.95
C GLU A 91 -45.25 -9.23 -32.58
N LYS A 92 -44.50 -9.49 -31.49
CA LYS A 92 -44.96 -9.26 -30.11
C LYS A 92 -45.29 -7.80 -29.82
N ASN A 93 -44.59 -6.86 -30.44
CA ASN A 93 -44.77 -5.43 -30.22
C ASN A 93 -45.63 -4.76 -31.30
N ASN A 94 -46.05 -5.50 -32.34
CA ASN A 94 -46.81 -5.00 -33.49
C ASN A 94 -46.12 -3.80 -34.18
N ILE A 95 -44.82 -3.97 -34.47
CA ILE A 95 -43.94 -3.00 -35.15
C ILE A 95 -43.22 -3.67 -36.34
N SER A 96 -42.50 -2.89 -37.15
CA SER A 96 -41.69 -3.47 -38.23
C SER A 96 -40.46 -4.21 -37.69
N VAL A 97 -39.88 -5.10 -38.52
CA VAL A 97 -38.65 -5.82 -38.14
C VAL A 97 -37.49 -4.84 -38.00
N GLU A 98 -37.44 -3.81 -38.85
CA GLU A 98 -36.45 -2.74 -38.78
C GLU A 98 -36.59 -1.93 -37.49
N GLU A 99 -37.81 -1.54 -37.11
CA GLU A 99 -38.07 -0.83 -35.84
C GLU A 99 -37.69 -1.70 -34.62
N ALA A 100 -38.00 -3.00 -34.66
CA ALA A 100 -37.59 -3.93 -33.60
C ALA A 100 -36.06 -4.07 -33.50
N GLN A 101 -35.35 -4.09 -34.64
CA GLN A 101 -33.90 -4.13 -34.67
C GLN A 101 -33.30 -2.85 -34.06
N GLU A 102 -33.85 -1.68 -34.38
CA GLU A 102 -33.42 -0.41 -33.80
C GLU A 102 -33.59 -0.38 -32.28
N PHE A 103 -34.71 -0.90 -31.76
CA PHE A 103 -34.88 -1.06 -30.31
C PHE A 103 -33.85 -2.02 -29.72
N CYS A 104 -33.64 -3.19 -30.33
CA CYS A 104 -32.65 -4.16 -29.88
C CYS A 104 -31.25 -3.55 -29.81
N ASP A 105 -30.79 -2.91 -30.89
CA ASP A 105 -29.46 -2.31 -30.98
C ASP A 105 -29.28 -1.22 -29.92
N LYS A 106 -30.27 -0.34 -29.76
CA LYS A 106 -30.23 0.73 -28.76
C LYS A 106 -30.23 0.19 -27.33
N LEU A 107 -31.08 -0.80 -27.02
CA LEU A 107 -31.19 -1.37 -25.67
C LEU A 107 -29.98 -2.23 -25.31
N CYS A 108 -29.36 -2.91 -26.28
CA CYS A 108 -28.05 -3.56 -26.11
C CYS A 108 -26.96 -2.52 -25.87
N HIS A 109 -26.96 -1.42 -26.63
CA HIS A 109 -26.02 -0.33 -26.42
C HIS A 109 -26.16 0.32 -25.03
N THR A 110 -27.39 0.53 -24.55
CA THR A 110 -27.65 0.96 -23.16
C THR A 110 -27.18 -0.11 -22.16
N GLY A 111 -27.34 -1.40 -22.49
CA GLY A 111 -26.90 -2.53 -21.67
C GLY A 111 -28.01 -3.19 -20.87
N ILE A 112 -29.28 -2.83 -21.09
CA ILE A 112 -30.43 -3.45 -20.41
C ILE A 112 -30.93 -4.70 -21.14
N LEU A 113 -30.49 -4.91 -22.39
CA LEU A 113 -30.80 -6.07 -23.21
C LEU A 113 -29.50 -6.77 -23.63
N GLU A 114 -29.47 -8.09 -23.61
CA GLU A 114 -28.33 -8.90 -24.02
C GLU A 114 -28.70 -9.76 -25.23
N PHE A 115 -27.71 -10.18 -26.01
CA PHE A 115 -27.90 -11.20 -27.03
C PHE A 115 -26.84 -12.31 -26.94
N ASP A 116 -27.21 -13.52 -27.37
CA ASP A 116 -26.30 -14.65 -27.58
C ASP A 116 -26.63 -15.40 -28.87
N ARG A 117 -25.89 -16.48 -29.14
CA ARG A 117 -26.13 -17.40 -30.27
C ARG A 117 -26.18 -18.84 -29.79
N GLU A 118 -26.72 -19.08 -28.61
CA GLU A 118 -26.70 -20.41 -27.98
C GLU A 118 -27.76 -21.38 -28.52
N THR A 119 -28.49 -20.98 -29.55
CA THR A 119 -29.43 -21.86 -30.23
C THR A 119 -28.73 -22.93 -31.08
N GLU A 120 -29.44 -24.03 -31.38
CA GLU A 120 -28.93 -25.10 -32.25
C GLU A 120 -28.49 -24.58 -33.62
N ASP A 121 -29.17 -23.54 -34.14
CA ASP A 121 -28.90 -22.92 -35.44
C ASP A 121 -27.91 -21.74 -35.38
N LYS A 122 -27.39 -21.39 -34.19
CA LYS A 122 -26.50 -20.23 -33.96
C LYS A 122 -27.07 -18.88 -34.40
N SER A 123 -28.41 -18.78 -34.47
CA SER A 123 -29.11 -17.52 -34.70
C SER A 123 -28.99 -16.59 -33.49
N LYS A 124 -28.84 -15.28 -33.74
CA LYS A 124 -28.78 -14.27 -32.69
C LYS A 124 -30.14 -14.19 -31.99
N ARG A 125 -30.15 -14.32 -30.65
CA ARG A 125 -31.34 -14.21 -29.81
C ARG A 125 -31.13 -13.17 -28.73
N TYR A 126 -32.16 -12.39 -28.45
CA TYR A 126 -32.15 -11.35 -27.44
C TYR A 126 -32.89 -11.81 -26.19
N PHE A 127 -32.42 -11.40 -25.02
CA PHE A 127 -33.07 -11.65 -23.74
C PHE A 127 -32.73 -10.55 -22.72
N ILE A 128 -33.52 -10.47 -21.66
CA ILE A 128 -33.24 -9.57 -20.54
C ILE A 128 -32.28 -10.27 -19.58
N PRO A 129 -31.06 -9.74 -19.35
CA PRO A 129 -30.12 -10.33 -18.40
C PRO A 129 -30.55 -10.05 -16.95
N LYS A 130 -29.80 -10.59 -15.98
CA LYS A 130 -29.93 -10.12 -14.59
C LYS A 130 -29.42 -8.69 -14.48
N PHE A 131 -29.78 -8.00 -13.40
CA PHE A 131 -29.20 -6.70 -13.15
C PHE A 131 -27.76 -6.84 -12.63
N VAL A 132 -27.53 -7.69 -11.63
CA VAL A 132 -26.19 -8.13 -11.17
C VAL A 132 -26.12 -9.66 -11.11
N VAL A 133 -25.24 -10.33 -11.85
CA VAL A 133 -24.33 -9.82 -12.89
C VAL A 133 -25.11 -9.70 -14.21
N GLY A 134 -24.98 -8.56 -14.91
CA GLY A 134 -25.58 -8.32 -16.22
C GLY A 134 -25.74 -6.82 -16.52
N SER A 135 -26.98 -6.33 -16.51
CA SER A 135 -27.32 -4.98 -16.96
C SER A 135 -26.51 -3.88 -16.27
N GLY A 136 -26.29 -4.01 -14.96
CA GLY A 136 -25.51 -3.04 -14.19
C GLY A 136 -24.08 -2.92 -14.70
N GLU A 137 -23.42 -4.04 -14.93
CA GLU A 137 -22.08 -4.09 -15.51
C GLU A 137 -22.04 -3.49 -16.93
N TYR A 138 -22.99 -3.88 -17.78
CA TYR A 138 -23.04 -3.41 -19.18
C TYR A 138 -23.35 -1.93 -19.31
N MET A 139 -24.15 -1.36 -18.40
CA MET A 139 -24.36 0.08 -18.31
C MET A 139 -23.07 0.76 -17.84
N MET A 140 -22.39 0.22 -16.83
CA MET A 140 -21.13 0.77 -16.34
C MET A 140 -20.00 0.75 -17.38
N MET A 141 -20.01 -0.23 -18.29
CA MET A 141 -19.06 -0.33 -19.41
C MET A 141 -19.39 0.62 -20.58
N ASN A 142 -20.49 1.37 -20.53
CA ASN A 142 -20.84 2.39 -21.51
C ASN A 142 -20.46 3.78 -20.96
N LYS A 143 -19.26 4.26 -21.31
CA LYS A 143 -18.77 5.57 -20.86
C LYS A 143 -19.74 6.71 -21.15
N THR A 144 -20.26 6.80 -22.38
CA THR A 144 -21.17 7.89 -22.78
C THR A 144 -22.41 7.92 -21.89
N LEU A 145 -23.02 6.74 -21.67
CA LEU A 145 -24.18 6.62 -20.78
C LEU A 145 -23.84 7.08 -19.36
N ILE A 146 -22.69 6.67 -18.83
CA ILE A 146 -22.31 6.95 -17.44
C ILE A 146 -21.86 8.41 -17.23
N GLU A 147 -21.29 9.05 -18.25
CA GLU A 147 -20.98 10.49 -18.22
C GLU A 147 -22.26 11.35 -18.21
N GLU A 148 -23.29 10.94 -18.95
CA GLU A 148 -24.59 11.62 -19.00
C GLU A 148 -25.47 11.29 -17.77
N HIS A 149 -25.34 10.07 -17.25
CA HIS A 149 -26.21 9.49 -16.23
C HIS A 149 -25.43 8.77 -15.12
N PRO A 150 -24.58 9.49 -14.35
CA PRO A 150 -23.73 8.89 -13.32
C PRO A 150 -24.52 8.20 -12.20
N GLN A 151 -25.79 8.54 -12.01
CA GLN A 151 -26.69 7.89 -11.05
C GLN A 151 -26.89 6.38 -11.29
N MET A 152 -26.54 5.85 -12.47
CA MET A 152 -26.49 4.40 -12.70
C MET A 152 -25.51 3.70 -11.75
N ALA A 153 -24.43 4.37 -11.33
CA ALA A 153 -23.49 3.82 -10.35
C ALA A 153 -24.16 3.54 -9.00
N THR A 154 -25.09 4.40 -8.58
CA THR A 154 -25.88 4.23 -7.36
C THR A 154 -26.84 3.04 -7.47
N LEU A 155 -27.58 2.93 -8.57
CA LEU A 155 -28.44 1.76 -8.81
C LEU A 155 -27.63 0.46 -8.79
N PHE A 156 -26.50 0.42 -9.49
CA PHE A 156 -25.61 -0.74 -9.49
C PHE A 156 -25.07 -1.06 -8.09
N ASN A 157 -24.82 -0.05 -7.24
CA ASN A 157 -24.28 -0.28 -5.91
C ASN A 157 -25.34 -0.88 -4.99
N ILE A 158 -26.55 -0.34 -5.06
CA ILE A 158 -27.71 -0.88 -4.33
C ILE A 158 -27.96 -2.33 -4.77
N MET A 159 -28.06 -2.59 -6.06
CA MET A 159 -28.37 -3.93 -6.56
C MET A 159 -27.29 -4.96 -6.22
N SER A 160 -26.01 -4.57 -6.23
CA SER A 160 -24.91 -5.46 -5.84
C SER A 160 -24.97 -5.94 -4.37
N GLN A 161 -25.64 -5.17 -3.50
CA GLN A 161 -25.84 -5.47 -2.08
C GLN A 161 -27.20 -6.12 -1.79
N ALA A 162 -28.10 -6.20 -2.76
CA ALA A 162 -29.45 -6.75 -2.60
C ALA A 162 -29.46 -8.25 -2.19
N GLY A 163 -28.32 -8.95 -2.36
CA GLY A 163 -28.13 -10.33 -1.91
C GLY A 163 -28.01 -10.51 -0.39
N GLY A 164 -27.82 -9.44 0.38
CA GLY A 164 -27.60 -9.50 1.84
C GLY A 164 -28.59 -10.34 2.64
N PRO A 165 -29.92 -10.21 2.44
CA PRO A 165 -30.93 -10.98 3.17
C PRO A 165 -30.86 -12.50 3.01
N VAL A 166 -30.10 -13.01 2.04
CA VAL A 166 -29.95 -14.45 1.80
C VAL A 166 -28.50 -14.92 1.76
N ALA A 167 -27.53 -14.01 1.96
CA ALA A 167 -26.10 -14.32 1.91
C ALA A 167 -25.71 -15.45 2.89
N ASP A 168 -26.35 -15.49 4.06
CA ASP A 168 -26.18 -16.50 5.10
C ASP A 168 -26.74 -17.88 4.75
N ASN A 169 -27.55 -17.96 3.68
CA ASN A 169 -28.15 -19.19 3.18
C ASN A 169 -27.54 -19.64 1.84
N VAL A 170 -26.47 -18.99 1.41
CA VAL A 170 -25.73 -19.38 0.21
C VAL A 170 -24.89 -20.63 0.54
N PRO A 171 -25.16 -21.77 -0.12
CA PRO A 171 -24.43 -23.01 0.13
C PRO A 171 -22.99 -22.89 -0.41
N PRO A 172 -22.10 -23.81 0.00
CA PRO A 172 -20.87 -24.07 -0.74
C PRO A 172 -21.14 -24.19 -2.24
N GLY A 173 -20.31 -23.55 -3.07
CA GLY A 173 -20.50 -23.47 -4.52
C GLY A 173 -21.53 -22.44 -4.96
N GLY A 174 -22.02 -21.60 -4.04
CA GLY A 174 -22.81 -20.39 -4.30
C GLY A 174 -24.26 -20.61 -4.76
N GLY A 175 -24.62 -21.80 -5.24
CA GLY A 175 -26.01 -22.16 -5.55
C GLY A 175 -26.68 -21.27 -6.60
N GLY A 176 -25.94 -20.86 -7.64
CA GLY A 176 -26.48 -19.96 -8.68
C GLY A 176 -26.47 -18.48 -8.31
N THR A 177 -25.71 -18.11 -7.28
CA THR A 177 -25.60 -16.75 -6.73
C THR A 177 -24.14 -16.35 -6.52
N GLY A 178 -23.83 -15.07 -6.72
CA GLY A 178 -22.49 -14.51 -6.50
C GLY A 178 -21.51 -14.83 -7.61
N MET A 179 -20.22 -14.75 -7.27
CA MET A 179 -19.10 -15.10 -8.14
C MET A 179 -18.38 -16.31 -7.56
N HIS A 180 -17.47 -16.91 -8.31
CA HIS A 180 -16.64 -18.03 -7.85
C HIS A 180 -15.17 -17.68 -8.05
N VAL A 181 -14.40 -17.67 -6.96
CA VAL A 181 -12.95 -17.46 -7.02
C VAL A 181 -12.30 -18.67 -7.66
N VAL A 182 -11.49 -18.41 -8.69
CA VAL A 182 -10.60 -19.40 -9.28
C VAL A 182 -9.21 -19.15 -8.69
N PRO A 183 -8.59 -20.13 -8.02
CA PRO A 183 -7.24 -19.94 -7.49
C PRO A 183 -6.25 -19.61 -8.60
N VAL A 184 -5.18 -18.90 -8.26
CA VAL A 184 -4.01 -18.79 -9.12
C VAL A 184 -3.54 -20.20 -9.50
N GLU A 185 -3.54 -20.52 -10.80
CA GLU A 185 -3.39 -21.90 -11.28
C GLU A 185 -2.06 -22.52 -10.82
N LYS A 186 -0.96 -21.72 -10.82
CA LYS A 186 0.35 -22.14 -10.31
C LYS A 186 0.40 -22.41 -8.80
N ALA A 187 -0.59 -21.96 -8.03
CA ALA A 187 -0.71 -22.24 -6.60
C ALA A 187 -1.40 -23.59 -6.33
N ILE A 188 -2.12 -24.14 -7.30
CA ILE A 188 -2.82 -25.41 -7.15
C ILE A 188 -1.79 -26.54 -7.05
N PRO A 189 -1.84 -27.39 -6.01
CA PRO A 189 -0.93 -28.52 -5.91
C PRO A 189 -1.03 -29.43 -7.13
N ALA A 190 0.11 -29.88 -7.65
CA ALA A 190 0.17 -30.80 -8.79
C ALA A 190 -0.46 -32.18 -8.51
N GLU A 191 -0.84 -32.47 -7.26
CA GLU A 191 -1.49 -33.72 -6.83
C GLU A 191 -2.97 -33.78 -7.23
N SER A 192 -3.24 -34.01 -8.53
CA SER A 192 -4.39 -34.63 -9.24
C SER A 192 -5.83 -34.67 -8.65
N LYS A 193 -6.21 -33.88 -7.64
CA LYS A 193 -7.59 -33.82 -7.09
C LYS A 193 -8.38 -32.58 -7.53
N SER A 194 -7.74 -31.66 -8.25
CA SER A 194 -8.39 -30.49 -8.82
C SER A 194 -9.33 -30.88 -9.96
N VAL A 195 -10.41 -30.13 -10.13
CA VAL A 195 -11.38 -30.31 -11.24
C VAL A 195 -11.25 -29.17 -12.26
N SER A 196 -11.75 -29.38 -13.48
CA SER A 196 -11.53 -28.46 -14.61
C SER A 196 -11.99 -27.02 -14.34
N VAL A 197 -13.10 -26.84 -13.61
CA VAL A 197 -13.66 -25.52 -13.27
C VAL A 197 -12.72 -24.66 -12.40
N GLU A 198 -11.70 -25.27 -11.78
CA GLU A 198 -10.71 -24.61 -10.92
C GLU A 198 -9.49 -24.10 -11.70
N HIS A 199 -9.42 -24.29 -13.02
CA HIS A 199 -8.28 -23.90 -13.86
C HIS A 199 -8.68 -22.78 -14.83
N LEU A 200 -7.97 -21.65 -14.78
CA LEU A 200 -8.21 -20.53 -15.71
C LEU A 200 -7.93 -20.95 -17.16
N SER A 201 -6.87 -21.74 -17.35
CA SER A 201 -6.50 -22.24 -18.67
C SER A 201 -7.56 -23.18 -19.27
N HIS A 202 -8.35 -23.88 -18.44
CA HIS A 202 -9.48 -24.67 -18.91
C HIS A 202 -10.56 -23.78 -19.53
N TRP A 203 -10.94 -22.71 -18.82
CA TRP A 203 -11.97 -21.79 -19.27
C TRP A 203 -11.56 -21.06 -20.54
N LEU A 204 -10.34 -20.53 -20.60
CA LEU A 204 -9.87 -19.90 -21.82
C LEU A 204 -9.91 -20.87 -23.02
N LYS A 205 -9.33 -22.08 -22.89
CA LYS A 205 -9.30 -23.07 -23.98
C LYS A 205 -10.66 -23.59 -24.44
N LYS A 206 -11.71 -23.42 -23.62
CA LYS A 206 -13.08 -23.85 -23.94
C LYS A 206 -13.74 -22.96 -25.00
N TYR A 207 -13.31 -21.72 -25.12
CA TYR A 207 -13.88 -20.73 -26.03
C TYR A 207 -12.89 -20.37 -27.15
N ASP A 208 -13.42 -19.87 -28.26
CA ASP A 208 -12.65 -19.47 -29.45
C ASP A 208 -12.59 -17.95 -29.65
N LYS A 209 -13.38 -17.19 -28.87
CA LYS A 209 -13.43 -15.72 -28.86
C LYS A 209 -13.21 -15.18 -27.46
N TYR A 210 -12.43 -14.11 -27.39
CA TYR A 210 -12.13 -13.38 -26.16
C TYR A 210 -12.26 -11.87 -26.42
N ALA A 211 -12.71 -11.13 -25.42
CA ALA A 211 -12.58 -9.68 -25.42
C ALA A 211 -12.09 -9.21 -24.05
N LEU A 212 -11.22 -8.21 -24.04
CA LEU A 212 -10.85 -7.49 -22.82
C LEU A 212 -11.77 -6.30 -22.66
N GLU A 213 -12.28 -6.11 -21.44
CA GLU A 213 -13.27 -5.08 -21.13
C GLU A 213 -12.94 -4.33 -19.84
N VAL A 214 -13.42 -3.08 -19.79
CA VAL A 214 -13.23 -2.19 -18.64
C VAL A 214 -13.89 -2.75 -17.39
N CYS A 215 -13.23 -2.63 -16.24
CA CYS A 215 -13.80 -3.08 -14.97
C CYS A 215 -14.94 -2.17 -14.48
N SER A 216 -16.18 -2.62 -14.66
CA SER A 216 -17.42 -1.94 -14.21
C SER A 216 -17.43 -1.57 -12.72
N CYS A 217 -16.91 -2.46 -11.86
CA CYS A 217 -16.85 -2.23 -10.41
C CYS A 217 -15.91 -1.09 -10.04
N ARG A 218 -14.74 -0.98 -10.70
CA ARG A 218 -13.77 0.10 -10.42
C ARG A 218 -14.38 1.45 -10.78
N ARG A 219 -14.97 1.55 -11.97
CA ARG A 219 -15.64 2.77 -12.42
C ARG A 219 -16.77 3.20 -11.50
N GLN A 220 -17.60 2.27 -11.07
CA GLN A 220 -18.66 2.56 -10.10
C GLN A 220 -18.08 3.18 -8.83
N GLN A 221 -17.01 2.59 -8.29
CA GLN A 221 -16.39 3.11 -7.06
C GLN A 221 -15.69 4.46 -7.29
N SER A 222 -15.09 4.69 -8.46
CA SER A 222 -14.55 6.00 -8.84
C SER A 222 -15.64 7.08 -8.82
N ILE A 223 -16.80 6.83 -9.43
CA ILE A 223 -17.93 7.79 -9.45
C ILE A 223 -18.45 8.08 -8.04
N ARG A 224 -18.42 7.07 -7.17
CA ARG A 224 -18.81 7.19 -5.77
C ARG A 224 -17.75 7.82 -4.87
N GLY A 225 -16.56 8.15 -5.37
CA GLY A 225 -15.44 8.62 -4.55
C GLY A 225 -14.87 7.57 -3.58
N GLU A 226 -15.16 6.28 -3.81
CA GLU A 226 -14.80 5.15 -2.94
C GLU A 226 -13.73 4.23 -3.55
N GLY A 227 -13.06 4.67 -4.61
CA GLY A 227 -11.95 3.93 -5.19
C GLY A 227 -10.78 3.76 -4.18
N THR A 228 -10.01 2.68 -4.30
CA THR A 228 -8.91 2.34 -3.37
C THR A 228 -7.50 2.55 -3.94
N GLY A 229 -7.38 3.30 -5.04
CA GLY A 229 -6.15 3.54 -5.79
C GLY A 229 -5.99 2.65 -7.03
N ASP A 230 -6.87 1.67 -7.20
CA ASP A 230 -6.87 0.78 -8.36
C ASP A 230 -7.57 1.47 -9.54
N ILE A 231 -6.85 1.66 -10.65
CA ILE A 231 -7.35 2.43 -11.81
C ILE A 231 -8.42 1.67 -12.59
N GLU A 232 -9.25 2.42 -13.31
CA GLU A 232 -10.04 1.87 -14.40
C GLU A 232 -9.11 1.34 -15.50
N GLY A 233 -9.50 0.23 -16.13
CA GLY A 233 -8.72 -0.40 -17.19
C GLY A 233 -9.30 -1.75 -17.59
N ASP A 234 -8.67 -2.35 -18.58
CA ASP A 234 -9.12 -3.58 -19.22
C ASP A 234 -8.65 -4.80 -18.41
N PHE A 235 -9.45 -5.16 -17.42
CA PHE A 235 -9.15 -6.21 -16.43
C PHE A 235 -10.15 -7.36 -16.46
N CYS A 236 -11.29 -7.21 -17.12
CA CYS A 236 -12.26 -8.30 -17.26
C CYS A 236 -12.09 -8.94 -18.65
N ILE A 237 -12.34 -10.24 -18.72
CA ILE A 237 -12.22 -11.04 -19.94
C ILE A 237 -13.60 -11.61 -20.24
N ALA A 238 -14.23 -11.18 -21.32
CA ALA A 238 -15.45 -11.76 -21.85
C ALA A 238 -15.12 -12.98 -22.72
N LEU A 239 -15.95 -14.03 -22.66
CA LEU A 239 -15.71 -15.32 -23.30
C LEU A 239 -16.85 -15.71 -24.26
N GLY A 240 -16.48 -16.24 -25.44
CA GLY A 240 -17.45 -16.79 -26.39
C GLY A 240 -18.44 -15.74 -26.92
N ASP A 241 -19.73 -16.04 -26.84
CA ASP A 241 -20.79 -15.13 -27.29
C ASP A 241 -20.82 -13.81 -26.51
N MET A 242 -20.38 -13.81 -25.24
CA MET A 242 -20.27 -12.58 -24.45
C MET A 242 -19.22 -11.63 -25.05
N ALA A 243 -18.10 -12.16 -25.55
CA ALA A 243 -17.08 -11.35 -26.22
C ALA A 243 -17.65 -10.66 -27.47
N GLU A 244 -18.52 -11.34 -28.21
CA GLU A 244 -19.23 -10.76 -29.35
C GLU A 244 -20.23 -9.68 -28.90
N TYR A 245 -21.03 -9.97 -27.87
CA TYR A 245 -22.00 -9.03 -27.33
C TYR A 245 -21.36 -7.72 -26.88
N VAL A 246 -20.31 -7.76 -26.05
CA VAL A 246 -19.72 -6.54 -25.48
C VAL A 246 -19.07 -5.67 -26.55
N VAL A 247 -18.47 -6.29 -27.58
CA VAL A 247 -17.88 -5.55 -28.70
C VAL A 247 -18.95 -4.99 -29.64
N GLU A 248 -19.93 -5.81 -30.06
CA GLU A 248 -20.95 -5.38 -31.02
C GLU A 248 -21.95 -4.37 -30.43
N SER A 249 -22.23 -4.44 -29.13
CA SER A 249 -23.10 -3.46 -28.46
C SER A 249 -22.38 -2.14 -28.11
N GLY A 250 -21.09 -2.01 -28.47
CA GLY A 250 -20.33 -0.78 -28.28
C GLY A 250 -19.98 -0.48 -26.82
N LYS A 251 -19.76 -1.51 -26.01
CA LYS A 251 -19.14 -1.36 -24.68
C LYS A 251 -17.67 -1.02 -24.85
N GLU A 252 -17.05 -0.49 -23.80
CA GLU A 252 -15.60 -0.35 -23.75
C GLU A 252 -14.94 -1.72 -23.59
N ALA A 253 -14.84 -2.41 -24.71
CA ALA A 253 -14.22 -3.71 -24.86
C ALA A 253 -13.60 -3.84 -26.25
N HIS A 254 -12.60 -4.70 -26.37
CA HIS A 254 -11.98 -5.04 -27.65
C HIS A 254 -11.64 -6.53 -27.71
N TYR A 255 -11.73 -7.12 -28.90
CA TYR A 255 -11.31 -8.51 -29.10
C TYR A 255 -9.84 -8.70 -28.72
N ALA A 256 -9.54 -9.82 -28.09
CA ALA A 256 -8.20 -10.15 -27.61
C ALA A 256 -7.80 -11.58 -27.99
N THR A 257 -6.50 -11.83 -27.99
CA THR A 257 -5.92 -13.16 -28.17
C THR A 257 -5.84 -13.92 -26.85
N TYR A 258 -5.63 -15.23 -26.92
CA TYR A 258 -5.37 -16.05 -25.75
C TYR A 258 -4.16 -15.55 -24.96
N GLU A 259 -3.08 -15.16 -25.67
CA GLU A 259 -1.86 -14.65 -25.08
C GLU A 259 -2.08 -13.32 -24.33
N GLU A 260 -2.86 -12.41 -24.90
CA GLU A 260 -3.22 -11.14 -24.25
C GLU A 260 -4.04 -11.40 -22.97
N CYS A 261 -5.00 -12.33 -23.01
CA CYS A 261 -5.75 -12.74 -21.82
C CYS A 261 -4.84 -13.32 -20.73
N MET A 262 -3.88 -14.19 -21.10
CA MET A 262 -2.92 -14.75 -20.15
C MET A 262 -2.03 -13.68 -19.52
N GLU A 263 -1.57 -12.70 -20.32
CA GLU A 263 -0.76 -11.58 -19.80
C GLU A 263 -1.54 -10.76 -18.76
N VAL A 264 -2.83 -10.47 -19.03
CA VAL A 264 -3.71 -9.78 -18.08
C VAL A 264 -3.86 -10.57 -16.78
N LEU A 265 -4.03 -11.90 -16.86
CA LEU A 265 -4.12 -12.77 -15.68
C LEU A 265 -2.82 -12.73 -14.86
N GLU A 266 -1.67 -12.96 -15.49
CA GLU A 266 -0.36 -12.99 -14.81
C GLU A 266 -0.02 -11.64 -14.15
N ARG A 267 -0.31 -10.54 -14.84
CA ARG A 267 -0.12 -9.18 -14.32
C ARG A 267 -1.05 -8.88 -13.14
N SER A 268 -2.28 -9.36 -13.21
CA SER A 268 -3.27 -9.22 -12.14
C SER A 268 -2.85 -9.99 -10.88
N GLU A 269 -2.27 -11.18 -11.03
CA GLU A 269 -1.69 -11.94 -9.90
C GLU A 269 -0.53 -11.20 -9.23
N LYS A 270 0.38 -10.63 -10.04
CA LYS A 270 1.52 -9.85 -9.54
C LYS A 270 1.03 -8.68 -8.69
N LYS A 271 -0.09 -8.06 -9.07
CA LYS A 271 -0.73 -6.93 -8.39
C LYS A 271 -1.65 -7.31 -7.24
N GLY A 272 -1.92 -8.59 -7.03
CA GLY A 272 -2.78 -9.08 -5.95
C GLY A 272 -4.27 -8.98 -6.26
N PHE A 273 -4.65 -8.95 -7.54
CA PHE A 273 -6.05 -9.03 -7.96
C PHE A 273 -6.51 -10.49 -7.97
N VAL A 274 -7.78 -10.70 -7.63
CA VAL A 274 -8.38 -12.03 -7.46
C VAL A 274 -9.13 -12.44 -8.71
N HIS A 275 -8.82 -13.62 -9.23
CA HIS A 275 -9.53 -14.19 -10.37
C HIS A 275 -10.90 -14.73 -9.96
N GLN A 276 -11.94 -14.34 -10.67
CA GLN A 276 -13.31 -14.79 -10.43
C GLN A 276 -14.04 -15.11 -11.72
N ILE A 277 -14.90 -16.13 -11.70
CA ILE A 277 -15.87 -16.45 -12.76
C ILE A 277 -17.29 -16.25 -12.23
N VAL A 278 -18.23 -16.04 -13.15
CA VAL A 278 -19.65 -15.95 -12.77
C VAL A 278 -20.19 -17.31 -12.34
N ASN A 279 -21.09 -17.31 -11.36
CA ASN A 279 -21.66 -18.53 -10.80
C ASN A 279 -23.13 -18.75 -11.18
N ILE A 280 -23.60 -18.12 -12.26
CA ILE A 280 -25.03 -18.05 -12.60
C ILE A 280 -25.44 -18.95 -13.77
N ASP A 281 -24.48 -19.47 -14.54
CA ASP A 281 -24.72 -20.24 -15.76
C ASP A 281 -24.51 -21.77 -15.58
N GLY A 282 -24.03 -22.19 -14.40
CA GLY A 282 -23.74 -23.59 -14.07
C GLY A 282 -22.29 -24.02 -14.31
N GLU A 283 -21.97 -25.28 -14.02
CA GLU A 283 -20.60 -25.81 -14.05
C GLU A 283 -20.00 -25.95 -15.46
N ASP A 284 -20.84 -25.96 -16.49
CA ASP A 284 -20.44 -26.17 -17.87
C ASP A 284 -20.37 -24.88 -18.69
N LYS A 285 -20.59 -23.70 -18.10
CA LYS A 285 -20.57 -22.43 -18.85
C LYS A 285 -20.15 -21.28 -17.95
N VAL A 286 -19.26 -20.42 -18.47
CA VAL A 286 -18.95 -19.11 -17.90
C VAL A 286 -18.87 -18.09 -19.02
N VAL A 287 -19.37 -16.88 -18.78
CA VAL A 287 -19.36 -15.81 -19.78
C VAL A 287 -18.22 -14.82 -19.61
N GLY A 288 -17.50 -14.88 -18.48
CA GLY A 288 -16.32 -14.04 -18.28
C GLY A 288 -15.48 -14.41 -17.07
N ILE A 289 -14.25 -13.89 -17.08
CA ILE A 289 -13.25 -13.98 -16.01
C ILE A 289 -12.91 -12.55 -15.56
N CYS A 290 -13.11 -12.24 -14.28
CA CYS A 290 -12.82 -10.93 -13.70
C CYS A 290 -11.51 -10.95 -12.91
N ASN A 291 -10.66 -9.94 -13.08
CA ASN A 291 -9.46 -9.71 -12.27
C ASN A 291 -9.72 -8.64 -11.19
N CYS A 292 -10.24 -9.11 -10.05
CA CYS A 292 -10.92 -8.26 -9.09
C CYS A 292 -9.96 -7.60 -8.08
N ALA A 293 -9.95 -6.27 -8.08
CA ALA A 293 -9.28 -5.49 -7.04
C ALA A 293 -10.05 -5.61 -5.70
N PRO A 294 -9.41 -6.01 -4.58
CA PRO A 294 -10.11 -6.38 -3.35
C PRO A 294 -10.93 -5.26 -2.70
N GLY A 295 -10.49 -4.00 -2.85
CA GLY A 295 -11.15 -2.85 -2.24
C GLY A 295 -12.42 -2.40 -2.98
N VAL A 296 -12.58 -2.76 -4.25
CA VAL A 296 -13.58 -2.15 -5.15
C VAL A 296 -14.51 -3.16 -5.82
N CYS A 297 -14.11 -4.43 -5.98
CA CYS A 297 -14.94 -5.44 -6.63
C CYS A 297 -16.22 -5.76 -5.85
N ASN A 298 -17.39 -5.57 -6.48
CA ASN A 298 -18.68 -5.81 -5.84
C ASN A 298 -18.86 -7.23 -5.28
N ALA A 299 -18.34 -8.26 -5.96
CA ALA A 299 -18.44 -9.63 -5.47
C ALA A 299 -17.67 -9.85 -4.16
N ILE A 300 -16.40 -9.41 -4.12
CA ILE A 300 -15.56 -9.51 -2.91
C ILE A 300 -16.13 -8.62 -1.81
N ARG A 301 -16.58 -7.40 -2.15
CA ARG A 301 -17.23 -6.48 -1.21
C ARG A 301 -18.44 -7.13 -0.56
N SER A 302 -19.34 -7.72 -1.34
CA SER A 302 -20.54 -8.38 -0.81
C SER A 302 -20.19 -9.59 0.05
N SER A 303 -19.23 -10.43 -0.38
CA SER A 303 -18.77 -11.57 0.44
C SER A 303 -18.22 -11.14 1.80
N GLN A 304 -17.42 -10.07 1.84
CA GLN A 304 -16.83 -9.57 3.08
C GLN A 304 -17.80 -8.75 3.93
N LEU A 305 -18.66 -7.92 3.30
CA LEU A 305 -19.69 -7.13 3.97
C LEU A 305 -20.65 -8.04 4.74
N PHE A 306 -21.16 -9.09 4.12
CA PHE A 306 -22.05 -10.03 4.80
C PHE A 306 -21.30 -11.04 5.68
N ASN A 307 -19.96 -11.03 5.60
CA ASN A 307 -19.06 -11.95 6.28
C ASN A 307 -19.45 -13.42 5.99
N THR A 308 -19.70 -13.71 4.71
CA THR A 308 -20.11 -15.02 4.22
C THR A 308 -19.18 -15.46 3.08
N PRO A 309 -18.22 -16.38 3.35
CA PRO A 309 -17.22 -16.77 2.36
C PRO A 309 -17.84 -17.49 1.15
N ASN A 310 -18.95 -18.22 1.32
CA ASN A 310 -19.59 -19.01 0.25
C ASN A 310 -20.10 -18.17 -0.94
N LEU A 311 -20.21 -16.85 -0.80
CA LEU A 311 -20.55 -15.94 -1.92
C LEU A 311 -19.45 -15.82 -2.97
N SER A 312 -18.21 -16.21 -2.63
CA SER A 312 -17.06 -16.08 -3.54
C SER A 312 -16.03 -17.20 -3.40
N ALA A 313 -16.04 -18.00 -2.33
CA ALA A 313 -14.95 -18.92 -2.01
C ALA A 313 -14.73 -20.01 -3.08
N SER A 314 -13.45 -20.31 -3.32
CA SER A 314 -13.03 -21.50 -4.06
C SER A 314 -13.07 -22.75 -3.16
N ALA A 315 -12.79 -23.91 -3.75
CA ALA A 315 -12.62 -25.17 -3.02
C ALA A 315 -11.35 -25.24 -2.15
N TYR A 316 -10.53 -24.19 -2.16
CA TYR A 316 -9.23 -24.17 -1.52
C TYR A 316 -9.19 -23.30 -0.27
N ARG A 317 -8.31 -23.64 0.67
CA ARG A 317 -7.93 -22.81 1.81
C ARG A 317 -6.42 -22.77 1.94
N ALA A 318 -5.91 -21.66 2.46
CA ALA A 318 -4.48 -21.49 2.67
C ALA A 318 -4.08 -21.97 4.06
N HIS A 319 -2.95 -22.67 4.14
CA HIS A 319 -2.38 -23.26 5.35
C HIS A 319 -0.93 -22.86 5.48
N VAL A 320 -0.49 -22.60 6.71
CA VAL A 320 0.88 -22.17 7.00
C VAL A 320 1.64 -23.26 7.74
N GLU A 321 2.79 -23.64 7.22
CA GLU A 321 3.80 -24.42 7.93
C GLU A 321 4.63 -23.47 8.79
N ALA A 322 4.24 -23.34 10.06
CA ALA A 322 4.83 -22.37 10.99
C ALA A 322 6.36 -22.49 11.08
N ASP A 323 6.91 -23.71 11.01
CA ASP A 323 8.35 -23.97 11.08
C ASP A 323 9.14 -23.33 9.94
N LYS A 324 8.60 -23.37 8.72
CA LYS A 324 9.20 -22.71 7.54
C LYS A 324 8.92 -21.21 7.51
N CYS A 325 7.86 -20.76 8.18
CA CYS A 325 7.47 -19.36 8.16
C CYS A 325 8.49 -18.48 8.87
N VAL A 326 8.86 -17.39 8.20
CA VAL A 326 9.81 -16.37 8.68
C VAL A 326 9.15 -15.02 8.88
N ALA A 327 7.81 -14.95 8.96
CA ALA A 327 7.04 -13.72 9.18
C ALA A 327 7.49 -12.50 8.35
N CYS A 328 7.83 -12.71 7.06
CA CYS A 328 8.16 -11.60 6.16
C CYS A 328 6.96 -10.65 5.95
N GLY A 329 5.73 -11.18 6.06
CA GLY A 329 4.47 -10.44 5.96
C GLY A 329 3.95 -10.25 4.53
N LYS A 330 4.65 -10.73 3.50
CA LYS A 330 4.24 -10.50 2.09
C LYS A 330 2.94 -11.19 1.70
N CYS A 331 2.66 -12.35 2.29
CA CYS A 331 1.37 -13.02 2.18
C CYS A 331 0.22 -12.26 2.88
N VAL A 332 0.52 -11.49 3.93
CA VAL A 332 -0.44 -10.65 4.66
C VAL A 332 -0.77 -9.41 3.83
N GLU A 333 0.26 -8.71 3.33
CA GLU A 333 0.12 -7.50 2.50
C GLU A 333 -0.75 -7.77 1.23
N VAL A 334 -0.63 -8.96 0.61
CA VAL A 334 -1.41 -9.33 -0.58
C VAL A 334 -2.77 -9.96 -0.27
N CYS A 335 -3.10 -10.26 0.99
CA CYS A 335 -4.34 -10.97 1.30
C CYS A 335 -5.56 -10.11 0.98
N PRO A 336 -6.47 -10.54 0.08
CA PRO A 336 -7.58 -9.70 -0.37
C PRO A 336 -8.66 -9.51 0.71
N VAL A 337 -8.72 -10.46 1.65
CA VAL A 337 -9.80 -10.55 2.63
C VAL A 337 -9.31 -10.51 4.07
N GLY A 338 -8.04 -10.20 4.33
CA GLY A 338 -7.47 -10.16 5.69
C GLY A 338 -7.52 -11.49 6.45
N ALA A 339 -7.53 -12.62 5.73
CA ALA A 339 -7.47 -13.96 6.33
C ALA A 339 -6.06 -14.29 6.84
N ALA A 340 -5.02 -13.87 6.12
CA ALA A 340 -3.64 -14.03 6.56
C ALA A 340 -3.23 -12.83 7.44
N LYS A 341 -2.70 -13.10 8.63
CA LYS A 341 -2.19 -12.08 9.56
C LYS A 341 -0.91 -12.53 10.24
N LEU A 342 -0.06 -11.58 10.59
CA LEU A 342 1.13 -11.84 11.39
C LEU A 342 0.76 -12.06 12.86
N GLY A 343 1.44 -13.01 13.49
CA GLY A 343 1.36 -13.29 14.91
C GLY A 343 2.70 -13.74 15.48
N GLN A 344 2.69 -14.03 16.77
CA GLN A 344 3.77 -14.60 17.56
C GLN A 344 3.90 -16.10 17.26
N LYS A 345 5.14 -16.54 16.98
CA LYS A 345 5.51 -17.96 16.80
C LYS A 345 6.05 -18.57 18.08
N LEU A 346 6.75 -17.79 18.90
CA LEU A 346 7.36 -18.26 20.15
C LEU A 346 6.28 -18.56 21.19
N CYS A 347 6.42 -19.67 21.94
CA CYS A 347 5.52 -19.99 23.03
C CYS A 347 5.60 -18.95 24.16
N LYS A 348 4.54 -18.85 24.96
CA LYS A 348 4.53 -18.05 26.19
C LYS A 348 5.37 -18.70 27.29
N LYS A 349 5.70 -17.95 28.35
CA LYS A 349 6.47 -18.48 29.50
C LYS A 349 5.80 -19.66 30.20
N ASP A 350 4.47 -19.76 30.13
CA ASP A 350 3.70 -20.88 30.66
C ASP A 350 3.77 -22.16 29.80
N GLY A 351 4.46 -22.10 28.65
CA GLY A 351 4.64 -23.21 27.71
C GLY A 351 3.52 -23.34 26.68
N ASN A 352 2.49 -22.49 26.71
CA ASN A 352 1.38 -22.57 25.77
C ASN A 352 1.74 -21.96 24.41
N GLU A 353 1.37 -22.67 23.35
CA GLU A 353 1.34 -22.12 21.98
C GLU A 353 0.23 -21.08 21.84
N ILE A 354 0.45 -20.11 20.94
CA ILE A 354 -0.56 -19.09 20.65
C ILE A 354 -1.61 -19.65 19.71
N THR A 355 -2.87 -19.55 20.11
CA THR A 355 -4.02 -19.84 19.24
C THR A 355 -4.68 -18.53 18.81
N TYR A 356 -5.15 -18.50 17.57
CA TYR A 356 -5.74 -17.31 16.96
C TYR A 356 -7.23 -17.53 16.71
N PRO A 357 -8.06 -16.48 16.88
CA PRO A 357 -9.48 -16.59 16.65
C PRO A 357 -9.78 -16.83 15.16
N LYS A 358 -10.83 -17.59 14.88
CA LYS A 358 -11.39 -17.76 13.54
C LYS A 358 -12.67 -16.93 13.41
N ALA A 359 -12.95 -16.42 12.21
CA ALA A 359 -14.19 -15.74 11.92
C ALA A 359 -15.39 -16.65 12.20
N LEU A 360 -16.43 -16.11 12.82
CA LEU A 360 -17.67 -16.83 13.05
C LEU A 360 -18.34 -17.12 11.70
N LEU A 361 -18.90 -18.32 11.54
CA LEU A 361 -19.62 -18.67 10.30
C LEU A 361 -21.14 -18.63 10.48
N PRO A 362 -21.91 -18.31 9.43
CA PRO A 362 -23.37 -18.35 9.48
C PRO A 362 -23.94 -19.69 9.94
N ASP A 363 -23.28 -20.81 9.67
CA ASP A 363 -23.72 -22.15 10.08
C ASP A 363 -23.67 -22.39 11.59
N GLU A 364 -23.04 -21.50 12.35
CA GLU A 364 -22.82 -21.68 13.78
C GLU A 364 -23.86 -20.99 14.65
N THR A 365 -24.53 -19.96 14.15
CA THR A 365 -25.39 -19.06 14.92
C THR A 365 -26.44 -18.38 14.03
N PRO A 366 -27.56 -17.83 14.58
CA PRO A 366 -28.41 -16.91 13.83
C PRO A 366 -27.59 -15.77 13.22
N TRP A 367 -27.84 -15.46 11.95
CA TRP A 367 -27.11 -14.44 11.20
C TRP A 367 -28.03 -13.27 10.87
N GLY A 368 -27.50 -12.06 10.97
CA GLY A 368 -28.24 -10.83 10.75
C GLY A 368 -27.28 -9.67 10.55
N VAL A 369 -27.83 -8.47 10.43
CA VAL A 369 -27.07 -7.23 10.19
C VAL A 369 -26.01 -6.97 11.28
N ASP A 370 -26.23 -7.46 12.51
CA ASP A 370 -25.25 -7.38 13.61
C ASP A 370 -23.96 -8.20 13.37
N LYS A 371 -23.98 -9.12 12.37
CA LYS A 371 -22.82 -9.93 11.95
C LYS A 371 -22.16 -9.41 10.67
N TRP A 372 -22.73 -8.38 10.06
CA TRP A 372 -22.16 -7.77 8.85
C TRP A 372 -20.96 -6.91 9.23
N ASN A 373 -19.97 -6.86 8.34
CA ASN A 373 -18.78 -6.05 8.49
C ASN A 373 -18.81 -4.86 7.53
N PHE A 374 -19.32 -3.72 7.98
CA PHE A 374 -19.32 -2.49 7.18
C PHE A 374 -17.93 -1.88 6.99
N ASN A 375 -16.95 -2.25 7.83
CA ASN A 375 -15.56 -1.79 7.74
C ASN A 375 -14.66 -2.79 7.01
N TYR A 376 -15.24 -3.72 6.24
CA TYR A 376 -14.50 -4.85 5.65
C TYR A 376 -13.26 -4.44 4.85
N ARG A 377 -13.28 -3.26 4.21
CA ARG A 377 -12.13 -2.73 3.44
C ARG A 377 -10.93 -2.47 4.34
N ASP A 378 -11.15 -1.87 5.50
CA ASP A 378 -10.10 -1.49 6.45
C ASP A 378 -9.73 -2.69 7.35
N ASP A 379 -10.72 -3.48 7.77
CA ASP A 379 -10.50 -4.70 8.55
C ASP A 379 -9.67 -5.75 7.77
N ALA A 380 -9.81 -5.78 6.44
CA ALA A 380 -8.99 -6.62 5.58
C ALA A 380 -7.51 -6.20 5.56
N LYS A 381 -7.19 -4.97 6.00
CA LYS A 381 -5.83 -4.41 6.08
C LYS A 381 -5.23 -4.45 7.47
N ILE A 382 -5.87 -5.11 8.43
CA ILE A 382 -5.28 -5.38 9.75
C ILE A 382 -4.19 -6.45 9.59
N ASN A 383 -2.93 -6.03 9.70
CA ASN A 383 -1.78 -6.87 9.37
C ASN A 383 -1.36 -7.85 10.47
N CYS A 384 -1.70 -7.56 11.73
CA CYS A 384 -1.16 -8.29 12.88
C CYS A 384 -2.24 -8.51 13.93
N TYR A 385 -2.13 -9.62 14.66
CA TYR A 385 -2.92 -9.85 15.87
C TYR A 385 -2.34 -9.09 17.07
N GLU A 386 -3.16 -8.90 18.10
CA GLU A 386 -2.78 -8.24 19.36
C GLU A 386 -1.63 -8.93 20.11
N THR A 387 -1.38 -10.22 19.85
CA THR A 387 -0.22 -10.93 20.40
C THR A 387 1.11 -10.42 19.84
N GLY A 388 1.06 -9.63 18.76
CA GLY A 388 2.21 -9.04 18.12
C GLY A 388 2.99 -9.99 17.23
N THR A 389 4.05 -9.46 16.61
CA THR A 389 4.94 -10.20 15.72
C THR A 389 6.40 -9.80 15.98
N SER A 390 7.29 -10.13 15.05
CA SER A 390 8.73 -9.93 15.19
C SER A 390 9.10 -8.47 15.51
N PRO A 391 9.78 -8.23 16.66
CA PRO A 391 10.12 -6.87 17.09
C PRO A 391 11.01 -6.10 16.12
N CYS A 392 11.82 -6.81 15.34
CA CYS A 392 12.69 -6.18 14.35
C CYS A 392 11.92 -5.58 13.17
N LYS A 393 10.77 -6.14 12.78
CA LYS A 393 9.88 -5.57 11.76
C LYS A 393 9.10 -4.39 12.34
N THR A 394 8.60 -4.52 13.57
CA THR A 394 7.77 -3.47 14.20
C THR A 394 8.60 -2.22 14.52
N ALA A 395 9.85 -2.38 14.96
CA ALA A 395 10.75 -1.28 15.30
C ALA A 395 11.33 -0.53 14.09
N CYS A 396 11.33 -1.16 12.91
CA CYS A 396 11.81 -0.54 11.68
C CYS A 396 10.70 0.34 11.07
N PRO A 397 10.91 1.65 10.85
CA PRO A 397 9.90 2.52 10.26
C PRO A 397 9.42 2.07 8.87
N ALA A 398 10.30 1.46 8.07
CA ALA A 398 9.95 0.92 6.77
C ALA A 398 9.30 -0.49 6.83
N HIS A 399 9.22 -1.08 8.03
CA HIS A 399 8.70 -2.43 8.29
C HIS A 399 9.32 -3.53 7.45
N LEU A 400 10.65 -3.48 7.28
CA LEU A 400 11.39 -4.45 6.49
C LEU A 400 11.12 -5.89 6.94
N ALA A 401 11.10 -6.81 5.98
CA ALA A 401 10.97 -8.24 6.22
C ALA A 401 12.27 -8.85 6.78
N VAL A 402 12.70 -8.39 7.97
CA VAL A 402 14.00 -8.70 8.58
C VAL A 402 14.30 -10.19 8.65
N GLN A 403 13.39 -10.95 9.26
CA GLN A 403 13.56 -12.39 9.40
C GLN A 403 13.62 -13.11 8.05
N GLY A 404 12.89 -12.60 7.05
CA GLY A 404 12.91 -13.12 5.69
C GLY A 404 14.26 -12.93 5.01
N TYR A 405 14.78 -11.69 4.96
CA TYR A 405 16.06 -11.48 4.28
C TYR A 405 17.25 -12.08 5.05
N VAL A 406 17.18 -12.17 6.39
CA VAL A 406 18.18 -12.87 7.20
C VAL A 406 18.19 -14.36 6.89
N GLN A 407 17.02 -14.99 6.76
CA GLN A 407 16.92 -16.39 6.37
C GLN A 407 17.49 -16.64 4.96
N LEU A 408 17.08 -15.83 3.97
CA LEU A 408 17.57 -15.94 2.60
C LEU A 408 19.10 -15.77 2.53
N ALA A 409 19.67 -14.84 3.30
CA ALA A 409 21.10 -14.67 3.40
C ALA A 409 21.81 -15.89 4.04
N GLY A 410 21.23 -16.48 5.09
CA GLY A 410 21.74 -17.72 5.68
C GLY A 410 21.76 -18.92 4.71
N GLU A 411 20.82 -18.94 3.76
CA GLU A 411 20.74 -19.93 2.68
C GLU A 411 21.70 -19.64 1.52
N GLY A 412 22.24 -18.41 1.43
CA GLY A 412 23.07 -17.95 0.31
C GLY A 412 22.29 -17.36 -0.86
N LYS A 413 20.98 -17.10 -0.69
CA LYS A 413 20.09 -16.50 -1.69
C LYS A 413 20.14 -14.97 -1.63
N TYR A 414 21.31 -14.39 -1.85
CA TYR A 414 21.54 -12.94 -1.62
C TYR A 414 20.72 -12.04 -2.54
N MET A 415 20.51 -12.44 -3.79
CA MET A 415 19.71 -11.64 -4.74
C MET A 415 18.23 -11.61 -4.36
N ASP A 416 17.68 -12.73 -3.87
CA ASP A 416 16.29 -12.78 -3.40
C ASP A 416 16.13 -11.99 -2.09
N ALA A 417 17.13 -12.07 -1.20
CA ALA A 417 17.18 -11.25 0.00
C ALA A 417 17.19 -9.74 -0.34
N LEU A 418 17.97 -9.35 -1.35
CA LEU A 418 18.05 -7.97 -1.83
C LEU A 418 16.71 -7.49 -2.42
N LYS A 419 16.10 -8.29 -3.31
CA LYS A 419 14.77 -7.99 -3.86
C LYS A 419 13.73 -7.83 -2.76
N LEU A 420 13.76 -8.69 -1.74
CA LEU A 420 12.85 -8.61 -0.60
C LEU A 420 13.04 -7.32 0.21
N ILE A 421 14.29 -6.86 0.42
CA ILE A 421 14.55 -5.57 1.08
C ILE A 421 14.02 -4.41 0.23
N LYS A 422 14.24 -4.44 -1.09
CA LYS A 422 13.87 -3.37 -2.01
C LYS A 422 12.37 -3.15 -2.20
N GLN A 423 11.55 -4.11 -1.81
CA GLN A 423 10.10 -3.89 -1.73
C GLN A 423 9.72 -2.77 -0.74
N ASP A 424 10.57 -2.49 0.24
CA ASP A 424 10.31 -1.54 1.32
C ASP A 424 11.44 -0.52 1.56
N ASN A 425 12.63 -0.74 1.00
CA ASN A 425 13.75 0.19 1.10
C ASN A 425 14.58 0.22 -0.19
N PRO A 426 14.54 1.32 -0.98
CA PRO A 426 15.35 1.45 -2.20
C PRO A 426 16.83 1.76 -1.94
N PHE A 427 17.20 2.04 -0.68
CA PHE A 427 18.54 2.41 -0.24
C PHE A 427 19.14 1.41 0.78
N PRO A 428 19.18 0.09 0.49
CA PRO A 428 19.72 -0.90 1.41
C PRO A 428 21.19 -0.67 1.78
N ALA A 429 22.03 -0.19 0.86
CA ALA A 429 23.47 0.02 1.08
C ALA A 429 23.73 1.27 1.92
N VAL A 430 23.05 2.39 1.62
CA VAL A 430 23.06 3.57 2.51
C VAL A 430 22.58 3.17 3.90
N CYS A 431 21.45 2.47 4.02
CA CYS A 431 20.97 2.02 5.32
C CYS A 431 21.95 1.07 6.03
N GLY A 432 22.71 0.24 5.31
CA GLY A 432 23.75 -0.62 5.90
C GLY A 432 24.99 0.15 6.36
N ALA A 433 25.09 1.44 6.05
CA ALA A 433 26.20 2.30 6.45
C ALA A 433 25.84 3.21 7.64
N ILE A 434 24.59 3.68 7.70
CA ILE A 434 24.18 4.78 8.60
C ILE A 434 22.89 4.53 9.40
N CYS A 435 22.26 3.36 9.31
CA CYS A 435 21.05 3.07 10.09
C CYS A 435 21.36 3.14 11.59
N ASN A 436 20.34 3.42 12.39
CA ASN A 436 20.43 3.39 13.86
C ASN A 436 20.07 2.03 14.46
N HIS A 437 19.78 1.05 13.61
CA HIS A 437 19.56 -0.35 13.97
C HIS A 437 18.50 -0.57 15.07
N ARG A 438 17.40 0.21 15.09
CA ARG A 438 16.25 0.00 16.01
C ARG A 438 15.75 -1.46 16.03
N CYS A 439 15.89 -2.15 14.91
CA CYS A 439 15.58 -3.58 14.77
C CYS A 439 16.48 -4.49 15.62
N GLU A 440 17.73 -4.13 15.85
CA GLU A 440 18.66 -4.81 16.76
C GLU A 440 18.36 -4.45 18.23
N ASP A 441 18.07 -3.18 18.53
CA ASP A 441 17.71 -2.71 19.89
C ASP A 441 16.48 -3.45 20.43
N ARG A 442 15.51 -3.71 19.56
CA ARG A 442 14.28 -4.43 19.91
C ARG A 442 14.38 -5.94 19.70
N CYS A 443 15.47 -6.46 19.16
CA CYS A 443 15.62 -7.90 18.88
C CYS A 443 15.40 -8.75 20.15
N THR A 444 14.47 -9.72 20.10
CA THR A 444 14.21 -10.64 21.22
C THR A 444 15.46 -11.37 21.69
N ARG A 445 16.40 -11.68 20.79
CA ARG A 445 17.67 -12.32 21.16
C ARG A 445 18.52 -11.46 22.11
N GLY A 446 18.40 -10.14 22.04
CA GLY A 446 19.11 -9.21 22.91
C GLY A 446 18.72 -9.29 24.39
N THR A 447 17.57 -9.89 24.74
CA THR A 447 17.18 -10.12 26.14
C THR A 447 17.88 -11.35 26.75
N ILE A 448 18.56 -12.16 25.93
CA ILE A 448 19.25 -13.39 26.32
C ILE A 448 20.76 -13.17 26.33
N ASP A 449 21.32 -12.72 25.20
CA ASP A 449 22.75 -12.46 25.05
C ASP A 449 23.05 -11.18 24.26
N GLN A 450 23.17 -11.25 22.93
CA GLN A 450 23.42 -10.13 22.04
C GLN A 450 22.47 -10.23 20.84
N PRO A 451 21.95 -9.09 20.33
CA PRO A 451 21.06 -9.11 19.18
C PRO A 451 21.74 -9.73 17.94
N VAL A 452 20.93 -10.16 16.99
CA VAL A 452 21.42 -10.55 15.66
C VAL A 452 22.01 -9.30 14.98
N ALA A 453 23.17 -9.42 14.34
CA ALA A 453 23.80 -8.35 13.56
C ALA A 453 23.07 -8.16 12.21
N ILE A 454 21.80 -7.75 12.31
CA ILE A 454 20.86 -7.55 11.22
C ILE A 454 21.41 -6.53 10.22
N ASP A 455 22.00 -5.44 10.71
CA ASP A 455 22.52 -4.38 9.84
C ASP A 455 23.73 -4.84 9.03
N GLU A 456 24.65 -5.59 9.65
CA GLU A 456 25.83 -6.15 8.98
C GLU A 456 25.44 -7.18 7.91
N ILE A 457 24.42 -8.01 8.16
CA ILE A 457 23.84 -8.90 7.14
C ILE A 457 23.27 -8.07 5.99
N LYS A 458 22.50 -7.01 6.28
CA LYS A 458 21.94 -6.12 5.26
C LYS A 458 23.04 -5.43 4.44
N LYS A 459 24.11 -4.96 5.08
CA LYS A 459 25.28 -4.33 4.42
C LYS A 459 25.95 -5.32 3.47
N PHE A 460 26.13 -6.57 3.88
CA PHE A 460 26.66 -7.64 3.01
C PHE A 460 25.76 -7.92 1.79
N ILE A 461 24.44 -8.00 1.99
CA ILE A 461 23.48 -8.21 0.91
C ILE A 461 23.51 -7.04 -0.07
N ALA A 462 23.49 -5.80 0.43
CA ALA A 462 23.46 -4.60 -0.38
C ALA A 462 24.76 -4.40 -1.19
N ALA A 463 25.89 -4.85 -0.66
CA ALA A 463 27.18 -4.79 -1.35
C ALA A 463 27.19 -5.55 -2.69
N GLN A 464 26.29 -6.53 -2.87
CA GLN A 464 26.20 -7.33 -4.09
C GLN A 464 25.80 -6.50 -5.33
N GLU A 465 25.14 -5.36 -5.14
CA GLU A 465 24.62 -4.53 -6.24
C GLU A 465 25.28 -3.16 -6.40
N LEU A 466 26.34 -2.88 -5.62
CA LEU A 466 27.09 -1.62 -5.77
C LEU A 466 27.72 -1.48 -7.16
N LYS A 467 28.06 -2.61 -7.79
CA LYS A 467 28.53 -2.67 -9.18
C LYS A 467 27.36 -2.81 -10.15
N ALA A 468 27.45 -2.15 -11.31
CA ALA A 468 26.37 -2.09 -12.30
C ALA A 468 25.85 -3.47 -12.73
N GLU A 469 26.73 -4.46 -12.89
CA GLU A 469 26.39 -5.84 -13.30
C GLU A 469 25.49 -6.58 -12.29
N GLY A 470 25.52 -6.17 -11.01
CA GLY A 470 24.76 -6.81 -9.93
C GLY A 470 23.45 -6.08 -9.56
N ARG A 471 23.08 -5.01 -10.29
CA ARG A 471 21.93 -4.17 -9.92
C ARG A 471 20.60 -4.84 -10.22
N TYR A 472 19.72 -4.83 -9.23
CA TYR A 472 18.30 -5.14 -9.43
C TYR A 472 17.52 -3.88 -9.80
N ILE A 473 16.91 -3.89 -10.99
CA ILE A 473 15.99 -2.85 -11.48
C ILE A 473 14.57 -3.42 -11.43
N PRO A 474 13.63 -2.81 -10.68
CA PRO A 474 12.24 -3.22 -10.68
C PRO A 474 11.52 -2.88 -11.98
N ASP A 475 10.43 -3.57 -12.25
CA ASP A 475 9.53 -3.23 -13.35
C ASP A 475 8.86 -1.87 -13.11
N CYS A 476 8.73 -1.08 -14.17
CA CYS A 476 8.21 0.28 -14.13
C CYS A 476 6.95 0.38 -15.00
N GLU A 477 5.84 -0.15 -14.50
CA GLU A 477 4.59 -0.30 -15.24
C GLU A 477 3.38 0.04 -14.36
N ASN A 478 2.34 0.62 -14.95
CA ASN A 478 1.04 0.87 -14.34
C ASN A 478 0.22 -0.43 -14.26
N ASP A 479 -1.03 -0.34 -13.81
CA ASP A 479 -1.88 -1.53 -13.63
C ASP A 479 -2.15 -2.31 -14.93
N GLU A 480 -2.04 -1.65 -16.08
CA GLU A 480 -2.25 -2.19 -17.43
C GLU A 480 -0.95 -2.60 -18.15
N GLY A 481 0.20 -2.58 -17.47
CA GLY A 481 1.47 -3.04 -18.04
C GLY A 481 2.18 -2.01 -18.94
N ARG A 482 1.80 -0.73 -18.83
CA ARG A 482 2.39 0.37 -19.61
C ARG A 482 2.87 1.51 -18.70
N GLN A 483 3.66 2.44 -19.22
CA GLN A 483 3.95 3.68 -18.49
C GLN A 483 2.76 4.64 -18.59
N TRP A 484 2.64 5.52 -17.60
CA TRP A 484 1.68 6.61 -17.66
C TRP A 484 2.10 7.66 -18.71
N GLY A 485 1.12 8.27 -19.36
CA GLY A 485 1.33 9.36 -20.32
C GLY A 485 1.67 10.70 -19.64
N ASP A 486 1.83 11.73 -20.47
CA ASP A 486 2.17 13.09 -20.03
C ASP A 486 1.13 13.73 -19.08
N ASP A 487 -0.10 13.22 -19.07
CA ASP A 487 -1.18 13.69 -18.19
C ASP A 487 -0.98 13.31 -16.72
N TYR A 488 0.04 12.52 -16.38
CA TYR A 488 0.31 12.04 -15.02
C TYR A 488 1.74 12.38 -14.54
N LYS A 489 2.27 13.54 -14.95
CA LYS A 489 3.59 14.01 -14.51
C LYS A 489 3.61 14.34 -13.03
N ILE A 490 4.63 13.85 -12.31
CA ILE A 490 4.81 14.09 -10.87
C ILE A 490 6.13 14.83 -10.62
N ALA A 491 6.05 15.90 -9.83
CA ALA A 491 7.21 16.68 -9.41
C ALA A 491 7.61 16.27 -7.99
N VAL A 492 8.88 15.96 -7.80
CA VAL A 492 9.49 15.74 -6.49
C VAL A 492 10.48 16.86 -6.24
N ILE A 493 10.35 17.55 -5.11
CA ILE A 493 11.18 18.72 -4.77
C ILE A 493 12.14 18.32 -3.65
N GLY A 494 13.42 18.21 -3.99
CA GLY A 494 14.49 17.71 -3.12
C GLY A 494 14.86 16.26 -3.41
N SER A 495 16.17 16.00 -3.57
CA SER A 495 16.72 14.66 -3.86
C SER A 495 17.30 13.97 -2.63
N GLY A 496 16.77 14.25 -1.44
CA GLY A 496 17.08 13.49 -0.23
C GLY A 496 16.45 12.09 -0.23
N PRO A 497 16.65 11.29 0.84
CA PRO A 497 16.08 9.94 0.95
C PRO A 497 14.57 9.91 0.68
N ALA A 498 13.79 10.80 1.29
CA ALA A 498 12.34 10.85 1.09
C ALA A 498 11.96 11.07 -0.38
N GLY A 499 12.52 12.11 -1.02
CA GLY A 499 12.19 12.46 -2.39
C GLY A 499 12.59 11.36 -3.38
N LEU A 500 13.80 10.83 -3.25
CA LEU A 500 14.27 9.76 -4.12
C LEU A 500 13.51 8.44 -3.89
N THR A 501 13.10 8.13 -2.65
CA THR A 501 12.24 6.97 -2.37
C THR A 501 10.85 7.13 -3.00
N ALA A 502 10.23 8.31 -2.90
CA ALA A 502 8.98 8.59 -3.59
C ALA A 502 9.14 8.43 -5.11
N ALA A 503 10.22 8.97 -5.69
CA ALA A 503 10.53 8.81 -7.11
C ALA A 503 10.70 7.34 -7.51
N TYR A 504 11.44 6.55 -6.73
CA TYR A 504 11.60 5.12 -6.95
C TYR A 504 10.25 4.40 -7.04
N TYR A 505 9.38 4.56 -6.04
CA TYR A 505 8.10 3.86 -6.03
C TYR A 505 7.11 4.40 -7.06
N LEU A 506 7.10 5.70 -7.34
CA LEU A 506 6.29 6.27 -8.42
C LEU A 506 6.73 5.71 -9.79
N ARG A 507 8.03 5.52 -10.02
CA ARG A 507 8.54 4.83 -11.22
C ARG A 507 8.09 3.37 -11.27
N THR A 508 8.06 2.64 -10.15
CA THR A 508 7.52 1.26 -10.12
C THR A 508 6.04 1.19 -10.50
N LYS A 509 5.30 2.30 -10.37
CA LYS A 509 3.91 2.46 -10.80
C LYS A 509 3.76 3.03 -12.22
N GLY A 510 4.86 3.20 -12.94
CA GLY A 510 4.90 3.66 -14.33
C GLY A 510 4.84 5.18 -14.53
N TYR A 511 4.88 6.01 -13.47
CA TYR A 511 4.70 7.47 -13.58
C TYR A 511 5.90 8.17 -14.19
N THR A 512 5.68 9.22 -14.97
CA THR A 512 6.75 10.15 -15.35
C THR A 512 7.09 11.04 -14.16
N VAL A 513 8.33 10.93 -13.66
CA VAL A 513 8.77 11.61 -12.43
C VAL A 513 9.98 12.50 -12.72
N THR A 514 9.90 13.74 -12.28
CA THR A 514 11.02 14.69 -12.28
C THR A 514 11.35 15.09 -10.85
N VAL A 515 12.60 14.87 -10.45
CA VAL A 515 13.17 15.32 -9.18
C VAL A 515 13.94 16.61 -9.41
N PHE A 516 13.54 17.68 -8.74
CA PHE A 516 14.21 18.98 -8.76
C PHE A 516 15.12 19.09 -7.54
N GLU A 517 16.40 19.33 -7.78
CA GLU A 517 17.44 19.43 -6.76
C GLU A 517 18.18 20.76 -6.90
N LYS A 518 18.25 21.53 -5.82
CA LYS A 518 18.93 22.84 -5.80
C LYS A 518 20.45 22.71 -5.86
N GLU A 519 21.00 21.63 -5.31
CA GLU A 519 22.43 21.36 -5.28
C GLU A 519 22.94 20.79 -6.61
N LYS A 520 24.27 20.75 -6.77
CA LYS A 520 24.91 20.27 -8.01
C LYS A 520 24.78 18.76 -8.23
N GLU A 521 24.72 18.00 -7.14
CA GLU A 521 24.59 16.54 -7.17
C GLU A 521 23.45 16.06 -6.28
N PRO A 522 22.78 14.94 -6.63
CA PRO A 522 21.65 14.46 -5.86
C PRO A 522 22.07 13.65 -4.63
N GLY A 523 21.16 13.50 -3.68
CA GLY A 523 21.33 12.69 -2.46
C GLY A 523 21.05 13.44 -1.15
N GLY A 524 20.78 14.75 -1.23
CA GLY A 524 20.45 15.59 -0.07
C GLY A 524 21.42 15.41 1.11
N MET A 525 20.89 15.27 2.32
CA MET A 525 21.72 15.12 3.53
C MET A 525 22.60 13.87 3.54
N LEU A 526 22.30 12.82 2.76
CA LEU A 526 23.22 11.69 2.62
C LEU A 526 24.55 12.13 2.01
N ARG A 527 24.49 13.02 1.02
CA ARG A 527 25.68 13.54 0.33
C ARG A 527 26.30 14.70 1.09
N TYR A 528 25.49 15.66 1.52
CA TYR A 528 26.00 16.93 2.03
C TYR A 528 26.18 16.93 3.55
N GLY A 529 25.36 16.18 4.28
CA GLY A 529 25.42 16.10 5.74
C GLY A 529 26.37 15.00 6.24
N ILE A 530 26.33 13.80 5.65
CA ILE A 530 27.02 12.64 6.23
C ILE A 530 28.49 12.57 5.73
N PRO A 531 29.48 12.46 6.63
CA PRO A 531 30.88 12.32 6.24
C PRO A 531 31.18 11.04 5.47
N SER A 532 32.14 11.10 4.54
CA SER A 532 32.53 9.94 3.71
C SER A 532 33.05 8.74 4.49
N PHE A 533 33.64 8.91 5.68
CA PHE A 533 34.12 7.78 6.49
C PHE A 533 32.98 6.97 7.11
N ARG A 534 31.75 7.49 7.06
CA ARG A 534 30.52 6.77 7.41
C ARG A 534 29.76 6.29 6.18
N LEU A 535 29.63 7.17 5.18
CA LEU A 535 28.88 6.90 3.97
C LEU A 535 29.64 7.40 2.74
N GLU A 536 30.27 6.47 2.04
CA GLU A 536 31.04 6.78 0.83
C GLU A 536 30.11 7.27 -0.30
N LYS A 537 30.60 8.22 -1.09
CA LYS A 537 29.77 8.90 -2.11
C LYS A 537 29.45 7.98 -3.30
N ASP A 538 30.29 6.99 -3.56
CA ASP A 538 30.07 5.96 -4.58
C ASP A 538 28.90 5.03 -4.22
N VAL A 539 28.69 4.72 -2.94
CA VAL A 539 27.50 4.00 -2.46
C VAL A 539 26.23 4.79 -2.77
N ILE A 540 26.21 6.09 -2.42
CA ILE A 540 25.09 6.99 -2.73
C ILE A 540 24.82 7.02 -4.24
N ASN A 541 25.88 7.22 -5.03
CA ASN A 541 25.78 7.25 -6.50
C ASN A 541 25.20 5.95 -7.03
N ALA A 542 25.66 4.79 -6.55
CA ALA A 542 25.22 3.49 -7.06
C ALA A 542 23.71 3.28 -6.89
N GLU A 543 23.14 3.68 -5.75
CA GLU A 543 21.70 3.56 -5.50
C GLU A 543 20.87 4.62 -6.25
N ILE A 544 21.38 5.84 -6.41
CA ILE A 544 20.72 6.87 -7.23
C ILE A 544 20.69 6.49 -8.71
N GLU A 545 21.75 5.85 -9.21
CA GLU A 545 21.81 5.39 -10.61
C GLU A 545 20.74 4.35 -10.93
N ILE A 546 20.29 3.55 -9.96
CA ILE A 546 19.14 2.64 -10.14
C ILE A 546 17.89 3.45 -10.45
N ILE A 547 17.63 4.53 -9.70
CA ILE A 547 16.47 5.40 -9.87
C ILE A 547 16.51 6.12 -11.23
N ARG A 548 17.70 6.56 -11.67
CA ARG A 548 17.90 7.09 -13.03
C ARG A 548 17.64 6.03 -14.11
N THR A 549 18.14 4.81 -13.91
CA THR A 549 17.95 3.70 -14.85
C THR A 549 16.47 3.31 -14.99
N MET A 550 15.69 3.45 -13.93
CA MET A 550 14.23 3.29 -13.95
C MET A 550 13.50 4.39 -14.75
N GLY A 551 14.20 5.45 -15.16
CA GLY A 551 13.69 6.55 -15.97
C GLY A 551 13.24 7.79 -15.20
N ALA A 552 13.57 7.93 -13.91
CA ALA A 552 13.34 9.18 -13.20
C ALA A 552 14.32 10.26 -13.71
N GLU A 553 13.79 11.43 -14.07
CA GLU A 553 14.62 12.57 -14.42
C GLU A 553 15.05 13.29 -13.14
N ILE A 554 16.35 13.49 -12.94
CA ILE A 554 16.86 14.25 -11.77
C ILE A 554 17.59 15.48 -12.29
N ARG A 555 16.97 16.65 -12.10
CA ARG A 555 17.45 17.97 -12.53
C ARG A 555 18.11 18.69 -11.36
N CYS A 556 19.44 18.67 -11.36
CA CYS A 556 20.28 19.35 -10.36
C CYS A 556 20.50 20.83 -10.71
N GLY A 557 20.83 21.65 -9.71
CA GLY A 557 21.06 23.08 -9.85
C GLY A 557 19.79 23.91 -10.09
N ILE A 558 18.61 23.37 -9.78
CA ILE A 558 17.31 24.06 -9.93
C ILE A 558 16.68 24.23 -8.55
N GLU A 559 16.55 25.46 -8.10
CA GLU A 559 15.89 25.82 -6.84
C GLU A 559 14.42 26.22 -7.12
N VAL A 560 13.49 25.34 -6.76
CA VAL A 560 12.05 25.66 -6.83
C VAL A 560 11.74 26.82 -5.87
N GLY A 561 10.87 27.75 -6.28
CA GLY A 561 10.63 29.04 -5.62
C GLY A 561 11.54 30.17 -6.12
N LYS A 562 12.64 29.87 -6.82
CA LYS A 562 13.58 30.88 -7.32
C LYS A 562 13.81 30.78 -8.83
N ASP A 563 14.21 29.61 -9.30
CA ASP A 563 14.47 29.36 -10.73
C ASP A 563 13.20 28.92 -11.47
N ILE A 564 12.28 28.27 -10.76
CA ILE A 564 10.95 27.86 -11.24
C ILE A 564 9.98 27.81 -10.07
N THR A 565 8.71 28.14 -10.28
CA THR A 565 7.66 28.14 -9.24
C THR A 565 6.75 26.91 -9.33
N LEU A 566 6.00 26.63 -8.26
CA LEU A 566 4.99 25.55 -8.29
C LEU A 566 3.91 25.81 -9.36
N ASP A 567 3.51 27.07 -9.56
CA ASP A 567 2.50 27.43 -10.56
C ASP A 567 2.99 27.25 -12.00
N GLU A 568 4.27 27.54 -12.27
CA GLU A 568 4.89 27.24 -13.57
C GLU A 568 4.92 25.72 -13.82
N LEU A 569 5.26 24.92 -12.80
CA LEU A 569 5.21 23.47 -12.92
C LEU A 569 3.77 22.96 -13.14
N ARG A 570 2.76 23.50 -12.46
CA ARG A 570 1.36 23.19 -12.76
C ARG A 570 1.02 23.49 -14.22
N ALA A 571 1.48 24.63 -14.74
CA ALA A 571 1.30 25.02 -16.14
C ALA A 571 2.03 24.10 -17.13
N GLU A 572 3.15 23.47 -16.73
CA GLU A 572 3.84 22.41 -17.48
C GLU A 572 3.13 21.04 -17.44
N GLY A 573 2.05 20.92 -16.67
CA GLY A 573 1.20 19.73 -16.61
C GLY A 573 1.48 18.79 -15.44
N TYR A 574 2.32 19.16 -14.48
CA TYR A 574 2.52 18.38 -13.25
C TYR A 574 1.23 18.33 -12.43
N LYS A 575 0.84 17.13 -11.98
CA LYS A 575 -0.43 16.87 -11.28
C LYS A 575 -0.31 16.86 -9.76
N ALA A 576 0.87 16.53 -9.25
CA ALA A 576 1.13 16.47 -7.82
C ALA A 576 2.59 16.79 -7.52
N PHE A 577 2.81 17.30 -6.31
CA PHE A 577 4.09 17.77 -5.79
C PHE A 577 4.42 17.04 -4.49
N TYR A 578 5.54 16.32 -4.47
CA TYR A 578 6.09 15.76 -3.24
C TYR A 578 7.26 16.63 -2.77
N VAL A 579 7.07 17.38 -1.69
CA VAL A 579 8.07 18.31 -1.15
C VAL A 579 8.86 17.63 -0.05
N ALA A 580 10.14 17.37 -0.35
CA ALA A 580 11.08 16.61 0.47
C ALA A 580 12.42 17.35 0.59
N ILE A 581 12.36 18.67 0.83
CA ILE A 581 13.53 19.56 0.90
C ILE A 581 14.39 19.38 2.17
N GLY A 582 13.87 18.63 3.16
CA GLY A 582 14.56 18.35 4.42
C GLY A 582 14.70 19.57 5.34
N MET A 583 15.65 19.50 6.29
CA MET A 583 16.03 20.61 7.17
C MET A 583 17.51 20.93 6.95
N GLN A 584 17.77 21.74 5.94
CA GLN A 584 19.09 21.93 5.33
C GLN A 584 20.01 22.92 6.04
N ASP A 585 19.50 23.72 6.99
CA ASP A 585 20.25 24.82 7.60
C ASP A 585 20.45 24.56 9.11
N GLY A 586 21.51 25.12 9.69
CA GLY A 586 21.88 24.94 11.09
C GLY A 586 21.25 25.97 12.03
N ARG A 587 21.31 25.69 13.34
CA ARG A 587 20.92 26.64 14.39
C ARG A 587 22.13 27.16 15.15
N LEU A 588 22.10 28.44 15.48
CA LEU A 588 23.02 29.08 16.43
C LEU A 588 22.35 29.23 17.80
N ALA A 589 23.14 29.51 18.85
CA ALA A 589 22.65 29.52 20.22
C ALA A 589 21.98 30.84 20.64
N GLY A 590 22.12 31.90 19.83
CA GLY A 590 21.62 33.24 20.19
C GLY A 590 22.47 33.89 21.28
N VAL A 591 23.78 33.61 21.30
CA VAL A 591 24.71 34.15 22.30
C VAL A 591 25.60 35.24 21.69
N PRO A 592 26.10 36.21 22.48
CA PRO A 592 27.00 37.24 21.96
C PRO A 592 28.24 36.64 21.27
N GLY A 593 28.62 37.21 20.12
CA GLY A 593 29.82 36.84 19.36
C GLY A 593 29.67 35.69 18.36
N GLU A 594 28.46 35.21 18.10
CA GLU A 594 28.19 34.12 17.14
C GLU A 594 28.35 34.48 15.66
N ASP A 595 28.52 35.76 15.33
CA ASP A 595 28.80 36.30 14.01
C ASP A 595 30.31 36.39 13.68
N ALA A 596 31.18 36.00 14.62
CA ALA A 596 32.63 36.10 14.49
C ALA A 596 33.22 35.13 13.45
N GLU A 597 34.33 35.54 12.83
CA GLU A 597 35.12 34.66 11.98
C GLU A 597 35.63 33.45 12.79
N GLY A 598 35.33 32.24 12.30
CA GLY A 598 35.63 30.97 12.98
C GLY A 598 34.43 30.34 13.70
N VAL A 599 33.27 30.99 13.70
CA VAL A 599 32.00 30.39 14.13
C VAL A 599 31.21 29.93 12.90
N GLU A 600 30.78 28.67 12.88
CA GLU A 600 30.01 28.08 11.78
C GLU A 600 29.02 27.05 12.35
N THR A 601 27.92 26.76 11.65
CA THR A 601 27.04 25.65 12.05
C THR A 601 27.69 24.31 11.68
N GLY A 602 27.35 23.26 12.42
CA GLY A 602 27.83 21.91 12.13
C GLY A 602 27.39 21.42 10.76
N VAL A 603 26.17 21.78 10.33
CA VAL A 603 25.62 21.42 9.02
C VAL A 603 26.43 22.08 7.89
N ASP A 604 26.69 23.38 7.99
CA ASP A 604 27.47 24.11 6.99
C ASP A 604 28.91 23.60 6.91
N PHE A 605 29.53 23.35 8.08
CA PHE A 605 30.86 22.77 8.14
C PHE A 605 30.94 21.42 7.44
N LEU A 606 30.03 20.49 7.77
CA LEU A 606 29.99 19.17 7.13
C LEU A 606 29.75 19.28 5.63
N ARG A 607 28.82 20.14 5.20
CA ARG A 607 28.55 20.41 3.78
C ARG A 607 29.81 20.90 3.07
N ARG A 608 30.51 21.88 3.65
CA ARG A 608 31.75 22.44 3.10
C ARG A 608 32.85 21.40 2.94
N VAL A 609 33.08 20.57 3.96
CA VAL A 609 34.11 19.51 3.92
C VAL A 609 33.72 18.35 2.99
N ASN A 610 32.43 17.98 2.94
CA ASN A 610 31.94 16.94 2.05
C ASN A 610 32.04 17.32 0.57
N LEU A 611 31.90 18.61 0.24
CA LEU A 611 32.11 19.14 -1.10
C LEU A 611 33.60 19.20 -1.48
N ASP A 612 34.47 19.52 -0.51
CA ASP A 612 35.91 19.63 -0.72
C ASP A 612 36.70 19.20 0.53
N THR A 613 37.23 17.97 0.50
CA THR A 613 38.02 17.39 1.61
C THR A 613 39.41 18.02 1.77
N SER A 614 39.82 18.89 0.84
CA SER A 614 41.07 19.64 0.96
C SER A 614 40.96 20.81 1.95
N GLN A 615 39.74 21.25 2.28
CA GLN A 615 39.46 22.27 3.28
C GLN A 615 40.07 21.89 4.63
N LYS A 616 40.85 22.79 5.23
CA LYS A 616 41.53 22.55 6.50
C LYS A 616 41.02 23.45 7.61
N LEU A 617 41.01 22.91 8.82
CA LEU A 617 40.90 23.66 10.06
C LEU A 617 42.28 23.80 10.69
N THR A 618 42.52 24.92 11.36
CA THR A 618 43.74 25.16 12.13
C THR A 618 43.40 25.54 13.56
N GLY A 619 44.28 25.17 14.49
CA GLY A 619 44.11 25.49 15.90
C GLY A 619 43.15 24.55 16.62
N LYS A 620 42.69 24.98 17.80
CA LYS A 620 41.77 24.24 18.66
C LYS A 620 40.33 24.50 18.25
N THR A 621 39.53 23.44 18.15
CA THR A 621 38.13 23.49 17.70
C THR A 621 37.22 23.03 18.82
N VAL A 622 36.17 23.82 19.08
CA VAL A 622 35.10 23.45 20.02
C VAL A 622 33.84 23.14 19.23
N VAL A 623 33.25 21.97 19.47
CA VAL A 623 31.98 21.54 18.87
C VAL A 623 30.92 21.58 19.94
N VAL A 624 29.82 22.31 19.72
CA VAL A 624 28.73 22.44 20.70
C VAL A 624 27.56 21.56 20.26
N GLY A 625 27.23 20.53 21.04
CA GLY A 625 26.11 19.61 20.77
C GLY A 625 26.35 18.19 21.27
N GLY A 626 25.26 17.46 21.58
CA GLY A 626 25.32 16.11 22.15
C GLY A 626 24.85 14.97 21.23
N GLY A 627 24.34 15.27 20.03
CA GLY A 627 23.78 14.27 19.09
C GLY A 627 24.80 13.69 18.11
N ASN A 628 24.37 12.69 17.31
CA ASN A 628 25.22 12.04 16.29
C ASN A 628 25.87 13.03 15.31
N VAL A 629 25.14 14.08 14.92
CA VAL A 629 25.70 15.14 14.06
C VAL A 629 26.88 15.84 14.72
N ALA A 630 26.84 16.10 16.04
CA ALA A 630 27.95 16.71 16.76
C ALA A 630 29.18 15.78 16.79
N VAL A 631 28.96 14.47 16.94
CA VAL A 631 30.03 13.46 16.84
C VAL A 631 30.67 13.47 15.46
N ASP A 632 29.86 13.48 14.40
CA ASP A 632 30.35 13.54 13.02
C ASP A 632 31.12 14.82 12.73
N VAL A 633 30.64 15.97 13.22
CA VAL A 633 31.34 17.26 13.13
C VAL A 633 32.68 17.20 13.83
N ALA A 634 32.75 16.66 15.04
CA ALA A 634 33.99 16.58 15.82
C ALA A 634 35.04 15.66 15.14
N ARG A 635 34.60 14.49 14.66
CA ARG A 635 35.45 13.53 13.93
C ARG A 635 35.91 14.07 12.58
N THR A 636 35.05 14.83 11.91
CA THR A 636 35.40 15.52 10.66
C THR A 636 36.38 16.66 10.91
N ALA A 637 36.25 17.41 12.00
CA ALA A 637 37.17 18.48 12.37
C ALA A 637 38.61 17.96 12.56
N LEU A 638 38.78 16.80 13.21
CA LEU A 638 40.10 16.16 13.32
C LEU A 638 40.69 15.81 11.94
N ARG A 639 39.89 15.21 11.05
CA ARG A 639 40.32 14.85 9.68
C ARG A 639 40.58 16.08 8.80
N ALA A 640 39.91 17.20 9.10
CA ALA A 640 40.19 18.50 8.49
C ALA A 640 41.48 19.15 9.05
N GLY A 641 42.16 18.54 10.02
CA GLY A 641 43.46 19.00 10.53
C GLY A 641 43.39 19.87 11.78
N ALA A 642 42.25 19.90 12.48
CA ALA A 642 42.18 20.53 13.81
C ALA A 642 43.23 19.92 14.75
N GLY A 643 43.96 20.76 15.48
CA GLY A 643 45.04 20.30 16.36
C GLY A 643 44.52 19.64 17.63
N GLU A 644 43.38 20.10 18.13
CA GLU A 644 42.65 19.54 19.27
C GLU A 644 41.15 19.81 19.06
N THR A 645 40.31 18.82 19.33
CA THR A 645 38.84 18.94 19.23
C THR A 645 38.20 18.61 20.57
N ILE A 646 37.37 19.52 21.08
CA ILE A 646 36.57 19.34 22.29
C ILE A 646 35.09 19.43 21.91
N MET A 647 34.32 18.41 22.25
CA MET A 647 32.87 18.42 22.15
C MET A 647 32.29 18.82 23.50
N VAL A 648 31.37 19.79 23.51
CA VAL A 648 30.71 20.29 24.71
C VAL A 648 29.21 20.17 24.54
N CYS A 649 28.52 19.56 25.50
CA CYS A 649 27.07 19.40 25.43
C CYS A 649 26.38 19.67 26.77
N LEU A 650 25.10 20.00 26.68
CA LEU A 650 24.25 20.38 27.81
C LEU A 650 23.77 19.15 28.59
N GLU A 651 23.70 18.01 27.93
CA GLU A 651 23.27 16.73 28.49
C GLU A 651 24.33 16.13 29.40
N SER A 652 23.87 15.46 30.46
CA SER A 652 24.75 14.56 31.19
C SER A 652 25.19 13.40 30.30
N ARG A 653 26.22 12.67 30.73
CA ARG A 653 26.79 11.57 29.95
C ARG A 653 25.75 10.51 29.54
N ASN A 654 24.79 10.21 30.41
CA ASN A 654 23.77 9.18 30.17
C ASN A 654 22.56 9.71 29.39
N GLU A 655 22.45 11.02 29.20
CA GLU A 655 21.35 11.69 28.50
C GLU A 655 21.78 12.17 27.10
N MET A 656 23.02 11.90 26.68
CA MET A 656 23.50 12.26 25.35
C MET A 656 22.60 11.63 24.27
N PRO A 657 22.10 12.42 23.30
CA PRO A 657 21.32 11.87 22.19
C PRO A 657 22.12 11.00 21.22
N ALA A 658 23.45 11.13 21.20
CA ALA A 658 24.30 10.32 20.33
C ALA A 658 24.33 8.84 20.75
N SER A 659 24.52 7.95 19.76
CA SER A 659 24.65 6.52 20.03
C SER A 659 25.92 6.22 20.85
N VAL A 660 25.84 5.23 21.73
CA VAL A 660 26.96 4.86 22.61
C VAL A 660 28.19 4.48 21.81
N ASP A 661 28.00 3.72 20.72
CA ASP A 661 29.10 3.28 19.85
C ASP A 661 29.80 4.46 19.18
N GLU A 662 29.05 5.44 18.65
CA GLU A 662 29.64 6.64 18.03
C GLU A 662 30.41 7.50 19.03
N VAL A 663 29.89 7.63 20.26
CA VAL A 663 30.58 8.38 21.32
C VAL A 663 31.88 7.69 21.72
N GLU A 664 31.94 6.36 21.75
CA GLU A 664 33.16 5.62 22.04
C GLU A 664 34.16 5.67 20.87
N GLU A 665 33.70 5.63 19.61
CA GLU A 665 34.55 5.89 18.45
C GLU A 665 35.19 7.29 18.50
N ALA A 666 34.42 8.32 18.87
CA ALA A 666 34.93 9.69 19.00
C ALA A 666 36.06 9.78 20.04
N LYS A 667 35.89 9.12 21.20
CA LYS A 667 36.93 9.06 22.24
C LYS A 667 38.17 8.30 21.79
N GLN A 668 37.99 7.18 21.07
CA GLN A 668 39.11 6.41 20.52
C GLN A 668 39.95 7.23 19.53
N GLU A 669 39.31 8.18 18.84
CA GLU A 669 39.98 9.16 17.97
C GLU A 669 40.59 10.35 18.74
N GLY A 670 40.46 10.39 20.08
CA GLY A 670 41.06 11.42 20.93
C GLY A 670 40.19 12.66 21.16
N ILE A 671 38.90 12.61 20.82
CA ILE A 671 37.96 13.73 21.05
C ILE A 671 37.61 13.79 22.54
N GLN A 672 37.84 14.96 23.16
CA GLN A 672 37.41 15.22 24.53
C GLN A 672 35.92 15.57 24.56
N ILE A 673 35.18 15.10 25.56
CA ILE A 673 33.75 15.34 25.69
C ILE A 673 33.46 15.92 27.08
N GLU A 674 32.96 17.14 27.09
CA GLU A 674 32.57 17.88 28.30
C GLU A 674 31.04 17.93 28.40
N ASN A 675 30.48 17.28 29.40
CA ASN A 675 29.03 17.15 29.61
C ASN A 675 28.50 18.18 30.63
N GLY A 676 27.22 18.55 30.50
CA GLY A 676 26.53 19.44 31.44
C GLY A 676 26.93 20.91 31.34
N TRP A 677 27.19 21.41 30.14
CA TRP A 677 27.61 22.79 29.87
C TRP A 677 26.85 23.38 28.67
N GLY A 678 26.33 24.60 28.80
CA GLY A 678 25.67 25.34 27.70
C GLY A 678 26.43 26.62 27.35
N PRO A 679 26.37 27.09 26.09
CA PRO A 679 27.09 28.29 25.67
C PRO A 679 26.53 29.55 26.36
N LYS A 680 27.44 30.45 26.77
CA LYS A 680 27.13 31.75 27.39
C LYS A 680 27.47 32.92 26.48
N GLU A 681 28.69 32.95 25.95
CA GLU A 681 29.19 33.96 25.00
C GLU A 681 30.42 33.43 24.25
N ILE A 682 30.68 33.98 23.06
CA ILE A 682 31.88 33.72 22.26
C ILE A 682 32.81 34.92 22.38
N LEU A 683 34.05 34.65 22.81
CA LEU A 683 35.09 35.65 22.97
C LEU A 683 35.73 35.96 21.62
N THR A 684 35.85 37.25 21.30
CA THR A 684 36.36 37.71 20.01
C THR A 684 37.47 38.73 20.17
N GLU A 685 38.44 38.69 19.26
CA GLU A 685 39.48 39.71 19.11
C GLU A 685 39.60 40.05 17.61
N ASN A 686 39.49 41.34 17.26
CA ASN A 686 39.48 41.81 15.86
C ASN A 686 38.43 41.11 14.96
N GLY A 687 37.27 40.74 15.52
CA GLY A 687 36.20 40.06 14.79
C GLY A 687 36.42 38.55 14.59
N LYS A 688 37.49 37.98 15.16
CA LYS A 688 37.81 36.55 15.09
C LYS A 688 37.65 35.89 16.46
N VAL A 689 37.19 34.63 16.47
CA VAL A 689 37.04 33.88 17.71
C VAL A 689 38.39 33.59 18.39
N THR A 690 38.44 33.78 19.71
CA THR A 690 39.59 33.45 20.58
C THR A 690 39.24 32.46 21.68
N GLY A 691 37.95 32.20 21.91
CA GLY A 691 37.46 31.26 22.90
C GLY A 691 35.94 31.30 23.03
N ILE A 692 35.40 30.37 23.82
CA ILE A 692 33.97 30.32 24.16
C ILE A 692 33.81 30.12 25.66
N VAL A 693 32.84 30.83 26.24
CA VAL A 693 32.45 30.72 27.65
C VAL A 693 31.19 29.88 27.72
N PHE A 694 31.21 28.87 28.60
CA PHE A 694 30.09 28.03 28.94
C PHE A 694 29.61 28.30 30.36
N LYS A 695 28.36 27.97 30.63
CA LYS A 695 27.71 27.98 31.94
C LYS A 695 27.19 26.59 32.29
N LYS A 696 27.20 26.23 33.58
CA LYS A 696 26.83 24.89 34.02
C LYS A 696 25.35 24.64 33.75
N CYS A 697 25.04 23.53 33.08
CA CYS A 697 23.67 23.05 32.90
C CYS A 697 23.26 22.23 34.12
N ILE A 698 22.21 22.66 34.82
CA ILE A 698 21.67 22.00 36.01
C ILE A 698 20.68 20.91 35.60
N SER A 699 19.82 21.21 34.62
CA SER A 699 18.84 20.28 34.06
C SER A 699 18.56 20.62 32.60
N VAL A 700 18.37 19.61 31.76
CA VAL A 700 18.05 19.80 30.33
C VAL A 700 16.55 19.91 30.09
N PHE A 701 15.77 19.14 30.85
CA PHE A 701 14.34 18.99 30.69
C PHE A 701 13.59 19.51 31.92
N ASP A 702 12.35 19.96 31.72
CA ASP A 702 11.43 20.25 32.81
C ASP A 702 10.76 18.98 33.36
N ALA A 703 9.86 19.14 34.34
CA ALA A 703 9.14 18.02 34.98
C ALA A 703 8.23 17.25 34.00
N GLU A 704 7.82 17.86 32.90
CA GLU A 704 7.05 17.24 31.82
C GLU A 704 7.94 16.66 30.71
N HIS A 705 9.25 16.55 30.93
CA HIS A 705 10.26 16.10 29.97
C HIS A 705 10.32 16.93 28.68
N ARG A 706 9.89 18.19 28.72
CA ARG A 706 10.07 19.12 27.59
C ARG A 706 11.45 19.75 27.69
N PHE A 707 12.08 19.97 26.53
CA PHE A 707 13.38 20.63 26.46
C PHE A 707 13.28 22.06 27.04
N CYS A 708 13.90 22.28 28.19
CA CYS A 708 13.85 23.52 28.96
C CYS A 708 15.10 23.62 29.86
N PRO A 709 16.27 23.91 29.27
CA PRO A 709 17.51 23.85 30.00
C PRO A 709 17.60 24.95 31.07
N GLN A 710 18.00 24.56 32.29
CA GLN A 710 18.25 25.46 33.41
C GLN A 710 19.75 25.53 33.69
N TYR A 711 20.24 26.74 33.97
CA TYR A 711 21.66 27.00 34.10
C TYR A 711 22.01 27.62 35.45
N ASP A 712 23.21 27.29 35.94
CA ASP A 712 23.90 28.08 36.96
C ASP A 712 24.74 29.16 36.25
N GLU A 713 24.37 30.42 36.44
CA GLU A 713 25.05 31.55 35.80
C GLU A 713 26.38 31.94 36.48
N GLU A 714 26.61 31.46 37.70
CA GLU A 714 27.83 31.72 38.49
C GLU A 714 28.95 30.72 38.14
N GLU A 715 28.60 29.48 37.84
CA GLU A 715 29.57 28.45 37.44
C GLU A 715 29.85 28.49 35.93
N VAL A 716 31.01 29.05 35.55
CA VAL A 716 31.43 29.22 34.15
C VAL A 716 32.73 28.48 33.83
N MET A 717 32.83 27.99 32.59
CA MET A 717 34.03 27.38 32.02
C MET A 717 34.42 28.14 30.75
N THR A 718 35.69 28.57 30.64
CA THR A 718 36.19 29.21 29.41
C THR A 718 37.16 28.27 28.70
N ILE A 719 36.90 28.03 27.41
CA ILE A 719 37.77 27.21 26.55
C ILE A 719 38.36 28.11 25.47
N PRO A 720 39.69 28.38 25.50
CA PRO A 720 40.37 29.05 24.39
C PRO A 720 40.29 28.21 23.12
N CYS A 721 39.88 28.79 22.00
CA CYS A 721 39.74 28.09 20.73
C CYS A 721 39.84 29.04 19.53
N SER A 722 40.08 28.47 18.35
CA SER A 722 40.16 29.18 17.08
C SER A 722 38.96 28.91 16.18
N ASN A 723 38.15 27.90 16.50
CA ASN A 723 36.94 27.56 15.77
C ASN A 723 35.85 27.11 16.76
N VAL A 724 34.60 27.51 16.50
CA VAL A 724 33.39 27.06 17.22
C VAL A 724 32.41 26.52 16.18
N LEU A 725 32.05 25.24 16.30
CA LEU A 725 31.12 24.56 15.41
C LEU A 725 29.82 24.25 16.16
N MET A 726 28.72 24.90 15.77
CA MET A 726 27.44 24.82 16.46
C MET A 726 26.56 23.70 15.88
N SER A 727 26.42 22.59 16.60
CA SER A 727 25.70 21.37 16.21
C SER A 727 24.47 21.13 17.10
N ILE A 728 23.69 22.18 17.32
CA ILE A 728 22.58 22.21 18.28
C ILE A 728 21.18 22.10 17.64
N GLY A 729 21.11 21.78 16.35
CA GLY A 729 19.86 21.52 15.65
C GLY A 729 19.86 21.99 14.21
N GLN A 730 18.82 21.57 13.49
CA GLN A 730 18.57 21.93 12.09
C GLN A 730 17.30 22.80 12.01
N LYS A 731 17.18 23.60 10.95
CA LYS A 731 15.97 24.37 10.63
C LYS A 731 15.60 24.19 9.16
N ALA A 732 14.31 24.28 8.88
CA ALA A 732 13.79 24.30 7.52
C ALA A 732 14.05 25.66 6.87
N GLU A 733 14.33 25.66 5.58
CA GLU A 733 14.48 26.88 4.77
C GLU A 733 13.60 26.74 3.52
N TRP A 734 12.41 27.33 3.55
CA TRP A 734 11.41 27.20 2.47
C TRP A 734 11.69 28.12 1.28
N GLY A 735 12.43 29.21 1.50
CA GLY A 735 12.51 30.31 0.54
C GLY A 735 11.11 30.74 0.09
N ASN A 736 10.91 30.79 -1.22
CA ASN A 736 9.64 31.18 -1.86
C ASN A 736 8.87 29.97 -2.44
N ILE A 737 9.20 28.73 -2.06
CA ILE A 737 8.54 27.52 -2.61
C ILE A 737 7.02 27.57 -2.38
N LEU A 738 6.61 28.07 -1.21
CA LEU A 738 5.21 28.06 -0.76
C LEU A 738 4.43 29.33 -1.14
N ASP A 739 5.03 30.25 -1.90
CA ASP A 739 4.38 31.50 -2.30
C ASP A 739 3.07 31.21 -3.04
N GLY A 740 1.97 31.80 -2.55
CA GLY A 740 0.64 31.59 -3.14
C GLY A 740 -0.02 30.25 -2.80
N SER A 741 0.64 29.35 -2.07
CA SER A 741 0.06 28.06 -1.66
C SER A 741 -0.74 28.16 -0.35
N LYS A 742 -1.61 27.17 -0.11
CA LYS A 742 -2.34 27.02 1.17
C LYS A 742 -1.55 26.25 2.24
N VAL A 743 -0.29 25.86 1.99
CA VAL A 743 0.50 25.06 2.92
C VAL A 743 0.74 25.83 4.22
N ILE A 744 0.45 25.20 5.35
CA ILE A 744 0.65 25.77 6.69
C ILE A 744 1.97 25.26 7.24
N THR A 745 2.78 26.14 7.82
CA THR A 745 4.02 25.78 8.52
C THR A 745 3.86 25.90 10.03
N ARG A 746 4.47 24.97 10.76
CA ARG A 746 4.52 24.97 12.22
C ARG A 746 5.59 25.94 12.72
N SER A 747 5.56 26.26 14.01
CA SER A 747 6.53 27.17 14.66
C SER A 747 7.98 26.71 14.56
N ASN A 748 8.24 25.42 14.38
CA ASN A 748 9.58 24.86 14.17
C ASN A 748 10.03 24.87 12.70
N GLY A 749 9.19 25.38 11.79
CA GLY A 749 9.43 25.46 10.35
C GLY A 749 8.98 24.24 9.54
N THR A 750 8.50 23.16 10.15
CA THR A 750 8.01 21.99 9.39
C THR A 750 6.62 22.24 8.79
N ALA A 751 6.25 21.54 7.72
CA ALA A 751 4.92 21.66 7.12
C ALA A 751 3.86 20.84 7.87
N GLU A 752 2.67 21.42 8.02
CA GLU A 752 1.48 20.70 8.50
C GLU A 752 0.87 19.86 7.37
N ALA A 753 0.63 18.59 7.68
CA ALA A 753 0.03 17.62 6.78
C ALA A 753 -0.70 16.54 7.59
N ASP A 754 -1.65 15.87 6.95
CA ASP A 754 -2.33 14.73 7.52
C ASP A 754 -1.34 13.58 7.80
N PRO A 755 -1.34 12.98 9.00
CA PRO A 755 -0.32 12.02 9.43
C PRO A 755 -0.37 10.68 8.69
N VAL A 756 -1.46 10.37 7.99
CA VAL A 756 -1.63 9.11 7.24
C VAL A 756 -1.37 9.32 5.75
N THR A 757 -1.93 10.37 5.19
CA THR A 757 -1.90 10.65 3.75
C THR A 757 -0.74 11.56 3.35
N LEU A 758 -0.13 12.27 4.30
CA LEU A 758 0.93 13.26 4.06
C LEU A 758 0.48 14.45 3.19
N GLN A 759 -0.82 14.59 2.95
CA GLN A 759 -1.41 15.70 2.19
C GLN A 759 -1.43 16.96 3.05
N THR A 760 -1.05 18.09 2.47
CA THR A 760 -1.13 19.40 3.12
C THR A 760 -2.51 20.03 2.93
N ALA A 761 -2.70 21.27 3.41
CA ALA A 761 -3.91 22.05 3.12
C ALA A 761 -4.02 22.49 1.64
N GLU A 762 -2.97 22.33 0.83
CA GLU A 762 -3.07 22.37 -0.63
C GLU A 762 -3.12 20.94 -1.18
N GLU A 763 -4.20 20.60 -1.88
CA GLU A 763 -4.55 19.20 -2.19
C GLU A 763 -3.52 18.50 -3.07
N ASP A 764 -2.85 19.23 -3.96
CA ASP A 764 -1.83 18.69 -4.86
C ASP A 764 -0.41 18.67 -4.25
N ILE A 765 -0.24 19.12 -3.00
CA ILE A 765 1.04 19.16 -2.30
C ILE A 765 1.07 18.17 -1.14
N PHE A 766 2.05 17.27 -1.19
CA PHE A 766 2.37 16.27 -0.18
C PHE A 766 3.76 16.53 0.38
N VAL A 767 3.99 16.24 1.66
CA VAL A 767 5.28 16.51 2.34
C VAL A 767 5.78 15.29 3.09
N GLY A 768 7.10 15.04 3.08
CA GLY A 768 7.66 13.93 3.84
C GLY A 768 9.16 14.03 4.07
N GLY A 769 9.66 13.17 4.96
CA GLY A 769 10.98 13.29 5.56
C GLY A 769 11.06 14.44 6.56
N ASP A 770 12.26 14.95 6.79
CA ASP A 770 12.52 15.90 7.87
C ASP A 770 11.68 17.19 7.80
N ILE A 771 11.25 17.61 6.60
CA ILE A 771 10.40 18.79 6.43
C ILE A 771 8.97 18.61 6.94
N SER A 772 8.52 17.36 7.12
CA SER A 772 7.19 17.03 7.68
C SER A 772 7.24 16.94 9.21
N HIS A 773 8.18 16.15 9.73
CA HIS A 773 8.19 15.75 11.16
C HIS A 773 9.42 16.23 11.96
N GLY A 774 10.36 16.95 11.33
CA GLY A 774 11.65 17.35 11.91
C GLY A 774 12.75 16.32 11.67
N ALA A 775 14.02 16.68 11.93
CA ALA A 775 15.17 15.81 11.67
C ALA A 775 15.07 14.43 12.36
N ARG A 776 15.04 13.35 11.56
CA ARG A 776 15.09 11.94 12.03
C ARG A 776 16.16 11.15 11.23
N PHE A 777 16.06 9.82 11.20
CA PHE A 777 17.01 8.98 10.45
C PHE A 777 16.53 8.75 9.02
N ALA A 778 17.47 8.40 8.13
CA ALA A 778 17.16 8.16 6.71
C ALA A 778 16.06 7.10 6.50
N ILE A 779 15.97 6.10 7.37
CA ILE A 779 14.93 5.06 7.31
C ILE A 779 13.51 5.60 7.60
N ASP A 780 13.39 6.65 8.43
CA ASP A 780 12.12 7.33 8.65
C ASP A 780 11.70 8.07 7.36
N ALA A 781 12.62 8.78 6.72
CA ALA A 781 12.38 9.47 5.44
C ALA A 781 12.05 8.50 4.28
N ILE A 782 12.65 7.29 4.28
CA ILE A 782 12.31 6.23 3.32
C ILE A 782 10.87 5.74 3.51
N ALA A 783 10.43 5.58 4.76
CA ALA A 783 9.04 5.21 5.05
C ALA A 783 8.07 6.27 4.52
N ASP A 784 8.34 7.55 4.80
CA ASP A 784 7.54 8.68 4.31
C ASP A 784 7.49 8.73 2.78
N GLY A 785 8.62 8.50 2.09
CA GLY A 785 8.65 8.49 0.62
C GLY A 785 7.75 7.42 0.02
N LYS A 786 7.64 6.25 0.66
CA LYS A 786 6.72 5.18 0.23
C LYS A 786 5.26 5.57 0.45
N GLU A 787 4.94 6.13 1.62
CA GLU A 787 3.57 6.59 1.92
C GLU A 787 3.14 7.77 1.04
N GLY A 788 4.07 8.68 0.74
CA GLY A 788 3.88 9.78 -0.20
C GLY A 788 3.53 9.29 -1.61
N MET A 789 4.21 8.23 -2.09
CA MET A 789 3.83 7.59 -3.35
C MET A 789 2.41 7.04 -3.32
N VAL A 790 2.00 6.33 -2.25
CA VAL A 790 0.64 5.76 -2.15
C VAL A 790 -0.41 6.85 -2.22
N SER A 791 -0.18 7.97 -1.53
CA SER A 791 -1.11 9.10 -1.50
C SER A 791 -1.17 9.84 -2.84
N ILE A 792 -0.02 10.08 -3.47
CA ILE A 792 0.03 10.70 -4.80
C ILE A 792 -0.67 9.82 -5.84
N HIS A 793 -0.41 8.51 -5.84
CA HIS A 793 -1.06 7.56 -6.74
C HIS A 793 -2.58 7.61 -6.59
N ARG A 794 -3.10 7.63 -5.37
CA ARG A 794 -4.54 7.77 -5.12
C ARG A 794 -5.06 9.16 -5.55
N PHE A 795 -4.36 10.23 -5.21
CA PHE A 795 -4.78 11.60 -5.50
C PHE A 795 -4.91 11.91 -7.00
N VAL A 796 -3.93 11.50 -7.82
CA VAL A 796 -3.92 11.85 -9.25
C VAL A 796 -4.95 11.08 -10.08
N HIS A 797 -5.62 10.09 -9.50
CA HIS A 797 -6.70 9.35 -10.12
C HIS A 797 -8.05 9.83 -9.56
N PRO A 798 -8.92 10.42 -10.41
CA PRO A 798 -10.23 10.88 -9.96
C PRO A 798 -11.05 9.76 -9.29
N GLY A 799 -11.79 10.12 -8.24
CA GLY A 799 -12.71 9.19 -7.57
C GLY A 799 -12.06 8.20 -6.60
N GLN A 800 -10.74 8.28 -6.39
CA GLN A 800 -10.04 7.44 -5.43
C GLN A 800 -9.98 8.11 -4.05
N SER A 801 -10.27 7.35 -3.01
CA SER A 801 -10.12 7.78 -1.62
C SER A 801 -8.67 7.66 -1.16
N LEU A 802 -8.16 8.67 -0.44
CA LEU A 802 -6.83 8.62 0.16
C LEU A 802 -6.74 7.64 1.35
N THR A 803 -7.88 7.29 1.96
CA THR A 803 -7.94 6.59 3.26
C THR A 803 -8.63 5.23 3.22
N ILE A 804 -9.69 5.07 2.42
CA ILE A 804 -10.47 3.82 2.39
C ILE A 804 -9.60 2.65 1.91
N GLY A 805 -9.64 1.53 2.64
CA GLY A 805 -8.90 0.31 2.31
C GLY A 805 -7.38 0.50 2.22
N ARG A 806 -6.85 1.56 2.86
CA ARG A 806 -5.41 1.84 2.89
C ARG A 806 -4.74 0.89 3.88
N ASP A 807 -3.69 0.22 3.43
CA ASP A 807 -2.82 -0.52 4.33
C ASP A 807 -1.99 0.46 5.17
N ARG A 808 -2.31 0.53 6.47
CA ARG A 808 -1.61 1.40 7.43
C ARG A 808 -0.28 0.82 7.90
N ARG A 809 0.01 -0.44 7.55
CA ARG A 809 1.24 -1.16 7.93
C ARG A 809 1.48 -1.14 9.44
N GLU A 810 0.41 -1.19 10.22
CA GLU A 810 0.49 -1.23 11.68
C GLU A 810 0.87 -2.64 12.14
N PHE A 811 2.01 -2.75 12.83
CA PHE A 811 2.51 -4.00 13.39
C PHE A 811 2.76 -3.85 14.89
N ILE A 812 2.21 -4.77 15.67
CA ILE A 812 2.34 -4.79 17.12
C ILE A 812 3.58 -5.60 17.50
N GLU A 813 4.43 -5.07 18.39
CA GLU A 813 5.58 -5.80 18.92
C GLU A 813 5.08 -6.90 19.88
N LEU A 814 5.57 -8.13 19.73
CA LEU A 814 5.29 -9.18 20.71
C LEU A 814 5.85 -8.85 22.09
N ASP A 815 5.26 -9.40 23.15
CA ASP A 815 5.77 -9.23 24.51
C ASP A 815 7.04 -10.06 24.73
N ARG A 816 8.21 -9.41 24.66
CA ARG A 816 9.52 -10.05 24.83
C ARG A 816 9.77 -10.54 26.26
N ASP A 817 8.97 -10.07 27.23
CA ASP A 817 9.02 -10.51 28.61
C ASP A 817 8.10 -11.71 28.86
N ASP A 818 7.29 -12.15 27.89
CA ASP A 818 6.43 -13.35 27.99
C ASP A 818 6.71 -14.35 26.85
N VAL A 819 8.00 -14.59 26.56
CA VAL A 819 8.42 -15.66 25.63
C VAL A 819 9.21 -16.76 26.33
N LEU A 820 8.98 -18.00 25.89
CA LEU A 820 9.77 -19.17 26.24
C LEU A 820 10.68 -19.56 25.07
N ILE A 821 11.99 -19.67 25.33
CA ILE A 821 12.99 -20.13 24.36
C ILE A 821 13.60 -21.43 24.88
N GLU A 822 13.17 -22.57 24.33
CA GLU A 822 13.64 -23.89 24.77
C GLU A 822 15.04 -24.21 24.25
N SER A 823 15.32 -23.88 22.98
CA SER A 823 16.57 -24.15 22.30
C SER A 823 16.89 -23.05 21.30
N TYR A 824 18.16 -22.67 21.21
CA TYR A 824 18.66 -21.67 20.28
C TYR A 824 20.15 -21.86 19.99
N ASP A 825 20.63 -21.27 18.89
CA ASP A 825 22.04 -21.31 18.52
C ASP A 825 22.89 -20.42 19.45
N THR A 826 23.91 -21.00 20.10
CA THR A 826 24.77 -20.33 21.10
C THR A 826 26.06 -19.73 20.52
N SER A 827 26.17 -19.63 19.19
CA SER A 827 27.31 -18.97 18.55
C SER A 827 27.39 -17.50 18.95
N LYS A 828 28.64 -17.01 19.01
CA LYS A 828 28.91 -15.60 19.32
C LYS A 828 28.43 -14.73 18.15
N ARG A 829 27.96 -13.52 18.47
CA ARG A 829 27.66 -12.48 17.47
C ARG A 829 28.90 -12.24 16.61
N GLN A 830 28.71 -12.32 15.29
CA GLN A 830 29.75 -12.02 14.31
C GLN A 830 30.01 -10.51 14.29
N LYS A 831 31.26 -10.14 13.98
CA LYS A 831 31.69 -8.75 13.88
C LYS A 831 32.51 -8.56 12.60
N PRO A 832 32.35 -7.42 11.92
CA PRO A 832 33.20 -7.09 10.79
C PRO A 832 34.66 -6.97 11.23
N ALA A 833 35.57 -7.37 10.35
CA ALA A 833 36.98 -7.06 10.52
C ALA A 833 37.24 -5.59 10.18
N MET A 834 38.36 -5.04 10.67
CA MET A 834 38.81 -3.69 10.34
C MET A 834 39.98 -3.75 9.36
N GLN A 835 40.03 -2.84 8.40
CA GLN A 835 41.20 -2.61 7.57
C GLN A 835 42.38 -2.06 8.41
N GLU A 836 43.61 -2.34 7.99
CA GLU A 836 44.81 -1.75 8.60
C GLU A 836 44.93 -0.26 8.22
N GLY A 837 45.17 0.61 9.20
CA GLY A 837 45.40 2.05 8.98
C GLY A 837 45.01 2.93 10.17
N GLU A 838 45.28 4.23 10.07
CA GLU A 838 44.86 5.23 11.06
C GLU A 838 43.55 5.89 10.63
N ALA A 839 42.44 5.60 11.34
CA ALA A 839 41.11 6.11 11.01
C ALA A 839 41.05 7.65 10.89
N VAL A 840 41.81 8.37 11.72
CA VAL A 840 41.88 9.84 11.74
C VAL A 840 42.55 10.45 10.49
N LYS A 841 43.25 9.64 9.68
CA LYS A 841 43.94 10.10 8.45
C LYS A 841 43.19 9.77 7.17
N THR A 842 42.03 9.13 7.26
CA THR A 842 41.26 8.69 6.10
C THR A 842 39.80 9.07 6.20
N TYR A 843 39.19 9.29 5.02
CA TYR A 843 37.75 9.50 4.85
C TYR A 843 37.05 8.24 4.34
N LYS A 844 37.69 7.06 4.42
CA LYS A 844 37.10 5.77 4.05
C LYS A 844 36.55 5.04 5.27
N ASP A 845 35.47 4.28 5.08
CA ASP A 845 35.00 3.34 6.10
C ASP A 845 36.04 2.21 6.24
N MET A 846 36.60 2.08 7.44
CA MET A 846 37.62 1.06 7.73
C MET A 846 36.98 -0.30 8.06
N ARG A 847 35.66 -0.38 8.27
CA ARG A 847 34.95 -1.63 8.53
C ARG A 847 34.82 -2.42 7.24
N LEU A 848 35.28 -3.67 7.26
CA LEU A 848 35.05 -4.63 6.19
C LEU A 848 33.63 -5.20 6.26
N LEU A 849 33.17 -5.78 5.17
CA LEU A 849 31.95 -6.58 5.17
C LEU A 849 32.18 -7.88 5.96
N LEU A 850 31.10 -8.45 6.48
CA LEU A 850 31.11 -9.84 6.93
C LEU A 850 31.48 -10.76 5.75
N THR A 851 32.18 -11.86 6.04
CA THR A 851 32.34 -12.94 5.07
C THR A 851 31.04 -13.73 4.92
N GLU A 852 30.89 -14.47 3.83
CA GLU A 852 29.74 -15.38 3.66
C GLU A 852 29.60 -16.37 4.83
N GLU A 853 30.72 -16.91 5.33
CA GLU A 853 30.72 -17.80 6.49
C GLU A 853 30.18 -17.10 7.74
N GLN A 854 30.57 -15.84 7.98
CA GLN A 854 30.06 -15.04 9.08
C GLN A 854 28.57 -14.74 8.90
N VAL A 855 28.12 -14.40 7.69
CA VAL A 855 26.68 -14.16 7.42
C VAL A 855 25.86 -15.41 7.72
N ARG A 856 26.32 -16.59 7.26
CA ARG A 856 25.64 -17.86 7.54
C ARG A 856 25.62 -18.20 9.03
N ALA A 857 26.71 -17.93 9.75
CA ALA A 857 26.77 -18.13 11.20
C ALA A 857 25.83 -17.17 11.95
N GLU A 858 25.81 -15.89 11.55
CA GLU A 858 24.98 -14.87 12.19
C GLU A 858 23.49 -15.07 11.93
N ALA A 859 23.11 -15.45 10.71
CA ALA A 859 21.72 -15.72 10.35
C ALA A 859 21.09 -16.83 11.20
N LYS A 860 21.87 -17.86 11.56
CA LYS A 860 21.43 -18.97 12.43
C LYS A 860 21.10 -18.53 13.86
N ARG A 861 21.55 -17.35 14.29
CA ARG A 861 21.25 -16.82 15.64
C ARG A 861 19.83 -16.26 15.75
N CYS A 862 19.14 -16.02 14.63
CA CYS A 862 17.75 -15.56 14.60
C CYS A 862 16.83 -16.55 15.33
N LEU A 863 15.90 -16.03 16.15
CA LEU A 863 14.95 -16.84 16.93
C LEU A 863 13.62 -17.10 16.21
N HIS A 864 13.44 -16.62 14.97
CA HIS A 864 12.18 -16.80 14.21
C HIS A 864 10.92 -16.41 15.01
N CYS A 865 11.00 -15.27 15.71
CA CYS A 865 9.99 -14.67 16.59
C CYS A 865 8.52 -14.71 16.14
N GLY A 866 8.24 -14.45 14.85
CA GLY A 866 6.87 -14.36 14.34
C GLY A 866 6.55 -15.45 13.31
N ALA A 867 5.26 -15.65 13.06
CA ALA A 867 4.74 -16.43 11.94
C ALA A 867 3.50 -15.75 11.34
N THR A 868 3.21 -16.05 10.08
CA THR A 868 1.87 -15.79 9.53
C THR A 868 0.92 -16.88 10.00
N THR A 869 -0.32 -16.51 10.24
CA THR A 869 -1.42 -17.44 10.48
C THR A 869 -2.57 -17.11 9.54
N VAL A 870 -3.40 -18.11 9.22
CA VAL A 870 -4.52 -17.94 8.30
C VAL A 870 -5.81 -18.31 9.01
N ASP A 871 -6.78 -17.40 8.95
CA ASP A 871 -8.17 -17.69 9.28
C ASP A 871 -8.85 -18.39 8.09
N GLU A 872 -8.97 -19.72 8.18
CA GLU A 872 -9.59 -20.56 7.15
C GLU A 872 -11.08 -20.23 6.92
N ASN A 873 -11.76 -19.66 7.92
CA ASN A 873 -13.17 -19.28 7.80
C ASN A 873 -13.34 -18.03 6.94
N ARG A 874 -12.32 -17.14 6.93
CA ARG A 874 -12.30 -15.92 6.12
C ARG A 874 -11.60 -16.11 4.77
N CYS A 875 -10.73 -17.11 4.64
CA CYS A 875 -9.99 -17.39 3.42
C CYS A 875 -10.91 -17.78 2.25
N ILE A 876 -10.78 -17.09 1.11
CA ILE A 876 -11.54 -17.37 -0.12
C ILE A 876 -10.80 -18.30 -1.10
N GLY A 877 -9.59 -18.75 -0.75
CA GLY A 877 -8.83 -19.73 -1.55
C GLY A 877 -8.29 -19.22 -2.88
N CYS A 878 -7.92 -17.93 -2.98
CA CYS A 878 -7.40 -17.34 -4.22
C CYS A 878 -5.96 -17.74 -4.58
N GLY A 879 -5.16 -18.25 -3.63
CA GLY A 879 -3.77 -18.64 -3.88
C GLY A 879 -2.76 -17.49 -3.98
N LEU A 880 -3.16 -16.21 -3.97
CA LEU A 880 -2.22 -15.08 -4.08
C LEU A 880 -1.11 -15.10 -3.02
N CYS A 881 -1.45 -15.47 -1.78
CA CYS A 881 -0.50 -15.54 -0.67
C CYS A 881 0.64 -16.54 -0.89
N THR A 882 0.41 -17.63 -1.62
CA THR A 882 1.44 -18.65 -1.93
C THR A 882 2.42 -18.11 -2.96
N THR A 883 1.93 -17.34 -3.94
CA THR A 883 2.75 -16.72 -4.99
C THR A 883 3.74 -15.66 -4.47
N LYS A 884 3.52 -15.16 -3.26
CA LYS A 884 4.39 -14.18 -2.58
C LYS A 884 5.33 -14.83 -1.56
N CYS A 885 5.25 -16.14 -1.35
CA CYS A 885 6.04 -16.84 -0.35
C CYS A 885 7.30 -17.46 -0.97
N GLU A 886 8.45 -16.84 -0.74
CA GLU A 886 9.76 -17.35 -1.17
C GLU A 886 10.31 -18.50 -0.29
N PHE A 887 9.54 -18.91 0.73
CA PHE A 887 9.97 -19.84 1.79
C PHE A 887 9.19 -21.16 1.78
N ASP A 888 8.27 -21.34 0.84
CA ASP A 888 7.38 -22.52 0.78
C ASP A 888 6.65 -22.77 2.11
N ALA A 889 6.34 -21.69 2.83
CA ALA A 889 5.75 -21.74 4.16
C ALA A 889 4.22 -21.69 4.14
N ILE A 890 3.60 -21.33 3.02
CA ILE A 890 2.15 -21.23 2.87
C ILE A 890 1.73 -21.89 1.56
N HIS A 891 0.78 -22.80 1.65
CA HIS A 891 0.24 -23.56 0.51
C HIS A 891 -1.29 -23.53 0.55
N ILE A 892 -1.93 -23.86 -0.57
CA ILE A 892 -3.38 -24.06 -0.59
C ILE A 892 -3.72 -25.56 -0.69
N SER A 893 -4.74 -25.99 0.03
CA SER A 893 -5.29 -27.35 -0.04
C SER A 893 -6.79 -27.31 -0.35
N ARG A 894 -7.27 -28.35 -1.05
CA ARG A 894 -8.66 -28.46 -1.51
C ARG A 894 -9.57 -28.98 -0.40
N ASP A 895 -9.82 -28.13 0.59
CA ASP A 895 -10.52 -28.49 1.83
C ASP A 895 -12.04 -28.53 1.69
N LEU A 896 -12.59 -27.75 0.75
CA LEU A 896 -14.03 -27.60 0.53
C LEU A 896 -14.38 -28.00 -0.91
N PRO A 897 -14.20 -29.28 -1.30
CA PRO A 897 -14.42 -29.75 -2.66
C PRO A 897 -15.82 -29.49 -3.21
N GLU A 898 -16.82 -29.33 -2.35
CA GLU A 898 -18.18 -28.94 -2.68
C GLU A 898 -18.30 -27.52 -3.25
N ASN A 899 -17.32 -26.63 -3.02
CA ASN A 899 -17.35 -25.29 -3.59
C ASN A 899 -17.21 -25.27 -5.11
N SER A 900 -16.76 -26.36 -5.74
CA SER A 900 -16.68 -26.47 -7.19
C SER A 900 -18.00 -26.89 -7.83
N GLN A 901 -19.05 -27.18 -7.04
CA GLN A 901 -20.38 -27.53 -7.56
C GLN A 901 -21.18 -26.26 -7.85
N MET A 902 -21.29 -25.91 -9.12
CA MET A 902 -21.98 -24.70 -9.57
C MET A 902 -23.37 -25.05 -10.12
N TYR A 903 -24.34 -24.17 -9.85
CA TYR A 903 -25.71 -24.32 -10.33
C TYR A 903 -26.08 -23.14 -11.22
N SER A 904 -26.95 -23.35 -12.21
CA SER A 904 -27.55 -22.21 -12.88
C SER A 904 -28.45 -21.45 -11.90
N SER A 905 -28.63 -20.16 -12.17
CA SER A 905 -29.41 -19.32 -11.26
C SER A 905 -30.90 -19.65 -11.22
N GLU A 906 -31.41 -20.23 -12.30
CA GLU A 906 -32.80 -20.66 -12.46
C GLU A 906 -33.11 -21.89 -11.60
N GLU A 907 -32.14 -22.80 -11.45
CA GLU A 907 -32.32 -24.05 -10.70
C GLU A 907 -31.77 -23.99 -9.27
N GLY A 908 -30.68 -23.25 -9.06
CA GLY A 908 -29.89 -23.24 -7.83
C GLY A 908 -30.68 -22.84 -6.59
N MET A 909 -31.68 -21.95 -6.73
CA MET A 909 -32.55 -21.56 -5.63
C MET A 909 -33.27 -22.78 -5.00
N MET A 910 -33.91 -23.60 -5.83
CA MET A 910 -34.68 -24.76 -5.35
C MET A 910 -33.78 -25.98 -5.10
N LYS A 911 -32.74 -26.18 -5.93
CA LYS A 911 -31.88 -27.37 -5.84
C LYS A 911 -30.77 -27.27 -4.78
N ALA A 912 -30.32 -26.06 -4.42
CA ALA A 912 -29.17 -25.85 -3.54
C ALA A 912 -29.46 -24.92 -2.35
N VAL A 913 -29.95 -23.70 -2.60
CA VAL A 913 -30.12 -22.66 -1.56
C VAL A 913 -31.19 -23.05 -0.54
N MET A 914 -32.41 -23.39 -0.96
CA MET A 914 -33.49 -23.75 -0.05
C MET A 914 -33.17 -25.01 0.81
N PRO A 915 -32.65 -26.11 0.23
CA PRO A 915 -32.22 -27.27 1.03
C PRO A 915 -31.16 -26.93 2.08
N TYR A 916 -30.16 -26.12 1.70
CA TYR A 916 -29.11 -25.70 2.62
C TYR A 916 -29.65 -24.81 3.74
N ALA A 917 -30.51 -23.84 3.42
CA ALA A 917 -31.15 -22.97 4.42
C ALA A 917 -31.94 -23.77 5.47
N MET A 918 -32.69 -24.80 5.04
CA MET A 918 -33.41 -25.70 5.95
C MET A 918 -32.45 -26.47 6.86
N LYS A 919 -31.42 -27.11 6.28
CA LYS A 919 -30.41 -27.85 7.04
C LYS A 919 -29.69 -26.95 8.05
N ARG A 920 -29.30 -25.74 7.65
CA ARG A 920 -28.67 -24.75 8.51
C ARG A 920 -29.57 -24.37 9.68
N LYS A 921 -30.86 -24.10 9.42
CA LYS A 921 -31.83 -23.78 10.47
C LYS A 921 -31.97 -24.91 11.49
N GLU A 922 -31.97 -26.16 11.04
CA GLU A 922 -31.98 -27.34 11.93
C GLU A 922 -30.74 -27.41 12.83
N ILE A 923 -29.54 -27.17 12.26
CA ILE A 923 -28.27 -27.14 13.00
C ILE A 923 -28.31 -26.07 14.09
N ILE A 924 -28.73 -24.84 13.75
CA ILE A 924 -28.82 -23.72 14.69
C ILE A 924 -29.83 -24.04 15.80
N MET A 925 -31.02 -24.53 15.46
CA MET A 925 -32.04 -24.90 16.45
C MET A 925 -31.57 -26.03 17.38
N SER A 926 -30.76 -26.96 16.89
CA SER A 926 -30.15 -28.01 17.69
C SER A 926 -29.15 -27.44 18.71
N LYS A 927 -28.23 -26.57 18.25
CA LYS A 927 -27.24 -25.91 19.11
C LYS A 927 -27.89 -25.03 20.19
N MET A 928 -28.94 -24.27 19.82
CA MET A 928 -29.70 -23.44 20.77
C MET A 928 -30.48 -24.23 21.83
N LYS A 929 -30.72 -25.53 21.62
CA LYS A 929 -31.33 -26.41 22.63
C LYS A 929 -30.32 -27.06 23.56
N GLN A 930 -29.03 -27.08 23.18
CA GLN A 930 -27.95 -27.69 23.96
C GLN A 930 -27.26 -26.69 24.88
N ASN A 931 -27.33 -25.39 24.56
CA ASN A 931 -26.96 -24.27 25.42
C ASN A 931 -28.18 -23.77 26.19
#